data_AF-A0A3B1A4I0-F1
#
_entry.id   AF-A0A3B1A4I0-F1
#
_cell.length_a   1.000
_cell.length_b   1.000
_cell.length_c   1.000
_cell.angle_alpha   90.00
_cell.angle_beta   90.00
_cell.angle_gamma   90.00
#
_symmetry.space_group_name_H-M   'P 1'
#
loop_
_entity.id
_entity.type
_entity.pdbx_description
1 polymer ?
#
loop_
_entity_poly.entity_id
_entity_poly.type
_entity_poly.pdbx_seq_one_letter_code
_entity_poly.pdbx_strand_id
1 'polypeptide(L)'
;MILPFREANSAISLVQKVGGYAQEHILSTLSITIPVTTTVTGGNSIIISIAWTYNASGEVFTCSDDAGNSYSTDVSRYNATIGAYTVICSAHNITALNISNNITITTTDPGGRTTGAVVSIHEFSGLLPTSPLDQTSGDIGGSGAPVAVSSGDTAITTQANELLIGAIGSDNDSTPIFTTGSGYTLLESASFDGTLPTALSTEYKTVSTIGAYRADGSLSNVDWGWSAIIATYKAAQTISVSGSCKRVDQTTNCSDTGTVRIAVNGTLQAQTQTTVGGTWTINGVPPPNSGDVITVFIDGASNIREAVAVTKYNGTGNITGVELMEKHLSIGSDDNQTISNADLSQYDSSASGDEDIFYEVDSSNNLTVDIFNAYTTEKLYIKGGNTFRPDSSGSGSVTSQDIEINGTFIADSNSITLSGYWKNNAVFAAGTSTVNFIATSGTERIDSTGATTANFYNTTFNDGGGTATYQLDSDLNVNHDLSVIDGILNTKFGLNYAVNVGNDFLQSGGRVEARSSTLTVARHFMADGSEINDGYNSASLVMNGTGSLTYSNLSSGWANGFRYLTVGQSGNTTTLLSSNRMTVINQLVVGSGSLGGNSANIYLRGFPNPLAVSPNSRIDINQLRFFGNSAQNLPSLLNGYDSTIRLSWPGTILNQTESVTINVGSHLIIDGDSLVNRAATYNTNGYDLVVGGNIQIGAGNDTALKRLNTTNSTVTVGGDIEVRSIGSGSVQADIISTDSTIILNGSASQTVTMNGSNFNNLTVTNTSTSGVIFADTFTANDFTNTTPNSTMTFAAGQTYTINNGVTLQGASGQLLTLASSSPGTHWNFILNSGVTKNIDYVNVSWSDASGSHSTNKPILPTNSNNGGNNINWFGTNTNINTNKASTLISDPINSTGIGKNHIPGAIVEYTITTTNLGDSSPDTGSIILTDTLDSHVELDTSGITFTSNNSGLSLNSVTYSHKNTPTTYNYLPVGSYDPNVAGIKITTSGTFSHTDTPNPHFTVTY
;
A
#
# COMPACT_ATOMS: atom_id res chain seq x y z
N MET A 1 49.77 10.69 -39.32
CA MET A 1 50.48 11.84 -38.73
C MET A 1 50.60 11.55 -37.25
N ILE A 2 51.81 11.21 -36.79
CA ILE A 2 52.07 10.73 -35.43
C ILE A 2 52.12 11.96 -34.53
N LEU A 3 51.12 12.14 -33.67
CA LEU A 3 51.14 13.11 -32.59
C LEU A 3 51.91 12.50 -31.41
N PRO A 4 52.87 13.20 -30.79
CA PRO A 4 53.46 12.72 -29.55
C PRO A 4 52.46 12.92 -28.41
N PHE A 5 52.26 11.88 -27.61
CA PHE A 5 51.76 12.00 -26.24
C PHE A 5 52.69 12.97 -25.50
N ARG A 6 52.19 14.14 -25.13
CA ARG A 6 52.85 14.99 -24.11
C ARG A 6 52.09 14.73 -22.82
N GLU A 7 52.70 13.97 -21.92
CA GLU A 7 52.34 14.04 -20.52
C GLU A 7 52.57 15.48 -20.04
N ALA A 8 51.53 16.07 -19.48
CA ALA A 8 51.62 17.35 -18.78
C ALA A 8 52.44 17.12 -17.50
N ASN A 9 53.63 17.71 -17.42
CA ASN A 9 54.35 17.90 -16.17
C ASN A 9 55.15 19.20 -16.24
N SER A 10 55.00 19.99 -15.18
CA SER A 10 55.70 21.23 -14.80
C SER A 10 57.00 21.50 -15.57
N ALA A 11 56.98 22.45 -16.51
CA ALA A 11 58.18 22.85 -17.21
C ALA A 11 59.06 23.71 -16.28
N ILE A 12 59.99 23.07 -15.57
CA ILE A 12 61.15 23.77 -15.01
C ILE A 12 61.80 24.53 -16.16
N SER A 13 61.95 25.84 -16.01
CA SER A 13 62.57 26.68 -17.03
C SER A 13 63.66 27.54 -16.43
N LEU A 14 64.79 27.61 -17.12
CA LEU A 14 65.70 28.74 -16.96
C LEU A 14 64.95 29.99 -17.45
N VAL A 15 64.86 31.01 -16.60
CA VAL A 15 64.21 32.28 -16.94
C VAL A 15 65.25 33.23 -17.53
N GLN A 16 66.32 33.49 -16.76
CA GLN A 16 67.37 34.43 -17.15
C GLN A 16 68.60 34.32 -16.22
N LYS A 17 69.68 34.99 -16.62
CA LYS A 17 70.81 35.33 -15.73
C LYS A 17 70.45 36.59 -14.93
N VAL A 18 70.69 36.55 -13.62
CA VAL A 18 70.35 37.62 -12.66
C VAL A 18 71.55 38.52 -12.39
N GLY A 19 72.75 37.93 -12.33
CA GLY A 19 73.99 38.65 -12.03
C GLY A 19 75.21 37.73 -12.13
N GLY A 20 76.39 38.30 -11.94
CA GLY A 20 77.65 37.57 -11.91
C GLY A 20 78.77 38.43 -11.36
N TYR A 21 79.85 37.80 -10.90
CA TYR A 21 80.98 38.45 -10.25
C TYR A 21 82.27 37.68 -10.56
N ALA A 22 83.40 38.37 -10.78
CA ALA A 22 84.70 37.73 -11.02
C ALA A 22 85.86 38.70 -10.72
N GLN A 23 86.38 38.71 -9.48
CA GLN A 23 87.50 39.60 -9.05
C GLN A 23 88.28 39.03 -7.85
N GLU A 24 89.40 39.70 -7.54
CA GLU A 24 90.23 39.50 -6.34
C GLU A 24 89.86 40.48 -5.22
N HIS A 25 90.01 40.04 -3.96
CA HIS A 25 89.76 40.86 -2.79
C HIS A 25 90.94 40.90 -1.81
N ILE A 26 91.10 42.05 -1.14
CA ILE A 26 92.04 42.27 -0.04
C ILE A 26 91.27 42.90 1.14
N LEU A 27 90.39 42.15 1.78
CA LEU A 27 89.54 42.66 2.87
C LEU A 27 89.52 41.70 4.07
N SER A 28 89.41 42.26 5.28
CA SER A 28 89.36 41.53 6.56
C SER A 28 87.96 41.07 6.98
N THR A 29 86.93 41.35 6.17
CA THR A 29 85.57 40.80 6.26
C THR A 29 85.13 40.46 4.85
N LEU A 30 84.92 39.18 4.56
CA LEU A 30 84.71 38.69 3.19
C LEU A 30 83.20 38.65 2.86
N SER A 31 82.69 39.80 2.42
CA SER A 31 81.33 39.94 1.91
C SER A 31 81.37 40.57 0.52
N ILE A 32 80.84 39.88 -0.49
CA ILE A 32 80.73 40.37 -1.87
C ILE A 32 79.27 40.71 -2.15
N THR A 33 79.02 41.92 -2.62
CA THR A 33 77.70 42.40 -3.02
C THR A 33 77.61 42.50 -4.54
N ILE A 34 76.60 41.87 -5.12
CA ILE A 34 76.40 41.70 -6.56
C ILE A 34 75.07 42.38 -6.94
N PRO A 35 75.07 43.40 -7.82
CA PRO A 35 73.83 44.06 -8.22
C PRO A 35 72.96 43.13 -9.08
N VAL A 36 71.66 43.16 -8.85
CA VAL A 36 70.67 42.49 -9.70
C VAL A 36 70.57 43.23 -11.03
N THR A 37 70.88 42.55 -12.13
CA THR A 37 70.91 43.15 -13.48
C THR A 37 69.59 43.02 -14.24
N THR A 38 68.72 42.10 -13.80
CA THR A 38 67.40 41.81 -14.39
C THR A 38 66.40 41.53 -13.27
N THR A 39 65.15 41.99 -13.40
CA THR A 39 64.14 41.80 -12.35
C THR A 39 63.73 40.34 -12.23
N VAL A 40 63.75 39.78 -11.02
CA VAL A 40 63.40 38.39 -10.72
C VAL A 40 61.94 38.33 -10.24
N THR A 41 61.15 37.43 -10.82
CA THR A 41 59.72 37.34 -10.53
C THR A 41 59.46 36.70 -9.17
N GLY A 42 58.52 37.25 -8.39
CA GLY A 42 58.10 36.63 -7.13
C GLY A 42 57.56 35.22 -7.34
N GLY A 43 57.90 34.30 -6.44
CA GLY A 43 57.57 32.87 -6.57
C GLY A 43 58.61 32.02 -7.31
N ASN A 44 59.53 32.63 -8.07
CA ASN A 44 60.62 31.91 -8.72
C ASN A 44 61.74 31.54 -7.72
N SER A 45 62.76 30.85 -8.24
CA SER A 45 63.95 30.45 -7.50
C SER A 45 65.20 31.15 -8.05
N ILE A 46 66.13 31.49 -7.15
CA ILE A 46 67.45 32.01 -7.49
C ILE A 46 68.48 30.94 -7.13
N ILE A 47 69.30 30.52 -8.10
CA ILE A 47 70.41 29.60 -7.88
C ILE A 47 71.73 30.35 -8.10
N ILE A 48 72.60 30.31 -7.11
CA ILE A 48 73.92 30.97 -7.09
C ILE A 48 74.97 29.87 -7.10
N SER A 49 75.86 29.89 -8.08
CA SER A 49 77.04 29.02 -8.16
C SER A 49 78.30 29.84 -7.95
N ILE A 50 79.24 29.33 -7.16
CA ILE A 50 80.40 30.05 -6.66
C ILE A 50 81.63 29.16 -6.80
N ALA A 51 82.73 29.71 -7.32
CA ALA A 51 84.08 29.20 -7.12
C ALA A 51 84.87 30.24 -6.31
N TRP A 52 85.53 29.80 -5.25
CA TRP A 52 86.25 30.69 -4.34
C TRP A 52 87.60 30.09 -3.96
N THR A 53 88.70 30.71 -4.37
CA THR A 53 90.06 30.28 -4.01
C THR A 53 90.49 30.86 -2.66
N TYR A 54 90.92 29.97 -1.77
CA TYR A 54 91.31 30.20 -0.40
C TYR A 54 92.30 29.16 0.15
N ASN A 55 93.27 29.59 0.96
CA ASN A 55 94.35 28.74 1.49
C ASN A 55 94.03 28.03 2.83
N ALA A 56 92.75 27.78 3.17
CA ALA A 56 92.39 27.05 4.39
C ALA A 56 91.06 26.28 4.28
N SER A 57 90.90 25.26 5.13
CA SER A 57 89.69 24.45 5.24
C SER A 57 88.80 24.90 6.40
N GLY A 58 87.50 24.75 6.26
CA GLY A 58 86.51 24.94 7.34
C GLY A 58 85.58 26.15 7.15
N GLU A 59 85.62 26.79 5.99
CA GLU A 59 84.82 27.98 5.69
C GLU A 59 83.33 27.67 5.49
N VAL A 60 82.48 28.59 5.96
CA VAL A 60 81.03 28.55 5.77
C VAL A 60 80.61 29.70 4.87
N PHE A 61 79.89 29.38 3.80
CA PHE A 61 79.33 30.37 2.88
C PHE A 61 77.87 30.60 3.22
N THR A 62 77.42 31.84 3.19
CA THR A 62 76.01 32.23 3.34
C THR A 62 75.64 33.22 2.26
N CYS A 63 74.46 33.06 1.68
CA CYS A 63 73.92 33.94 0.67
C CYS A 63 72.73 34.72 1.25
N SER A 64 72.50 35.96 0.80
CA SER A 64 71.36 36.79 1.21
C SER A 64 71.04 37.82 0.13
N ASP A 65 69.90 38.51 0.24
CA ASP A 65 69.56 39.65 -0.62
C ASP A 65 68.89 40.79 0.15
N ASP A 66 68.75 41.93 -0.52
CA ASP A 66 68.13 43.15 0.03
C ASP A 66 66.61 43.03 0.22
N ALA A 67 65.95 42.01 -0.33
CA ALA A 67 64.52 41.77 -0.15
C ALA A 67 64.20 40.85 1.03
N GLY A 68 65.23 40.29 1.69
CA GLY A 68 65.09 39.43 2.86
C GLY A 68 64.68 38.00 2.51
N ASN A 69 64.95 37.53 1.29
CA ASN A 69 64.68 36.13 0.94
C ASN A 69 65.59 35.19 1.72
N SER A 70 65.06 34.00 2.04
CA SER A 70 65.81 32.97 2.77
C SER A 70 66.60 32.11 1.80
N TYR A 71 67.93 32.12 1.93
CA TYR A 71 68.83 31.27 1.16
C TYR A 71 69.34 30.08 1.99
N SER A 72 69.54 28.95 1.33
CA SER A 72 70.31 27.80 1.84
C SER A 72 71.61 27.65 1.05
N THR A 73 72.64 27.12 1.71
CA THR A 73 73.83 26.58 1.06
C THR A 73 73.62 25.10 0.84
N ASP A 74 73.34 24.72 -0.39
CA ASP A 74 72.84 23.39 -0.71
C ASP A 74 73.95 22.36 -0.81
N VAL A 75 75.09 22.76 -1.40
CA VAL A 75 76.27 21.91 -1.49
C VAL A 75 77.54 22.76 -1.54
N SER A 76 78.58 22.28 -0.88
CA SER A 76 79.93 22.84 -0.98
C SER A 76 80.99 21.75 -1.00
N ARG A 77 82.06 21.98 -1.77
CA ARG A 77 83.24 21.10 -1.80
C ARG A 77 84.52 21.90 -1.85
N TYR A 78 85.40 21.59 -0.90
CA TYR A 78 86.75 22.11 -0.80
C TYR A 78 87.74 21.15 -1.44
N ASN A 79 88.54 21.62 -2.39
CA ASN A 79 89.72 20.91 -2.87
C ASN A 79 90.96 21.51 -2.23
N ALA A 80 91.55 20.78 -1.27
CA ALA A 80 92.75 21.20 -0.56
C ALA A 80 94.00 21.32 -1.45
N THR A 81 94.00 20.68 -2.63
CA THR A 81 95.14 20.70 -3.58
C THR A 81 95.28 22.07 -4.23
N ILE A 82 94.15 22.73 -4.52
CA ILE A 82 94.08 24.05 -5.13
C ILE A 82 93.71 25.14 -4.13
N GLY A 83 93.30 24.75 -2.93
CA GLY A 83 92.69 25.67 -1.98
C GLY A 83 91.49 26.36 -2.60
N ALA A 84 90.45 25.63 -3.01
CA ALA A 84 89.26 26.26 -3.57
C ALA A 84 87.97 25.57 -3.14
N TYR A 85 86.95 26.39 -2.90
CA TYR A 85 85.58 25.98 -2.67
C TYR A 85 84.76 26.14 -3.94
N THR A 86 84.00 25.11 -4.29
CA THR A 86 82.85 25.24 -5.18
C THR A 86 81.59 25.14 -4.33
N VAL A 87 80.66 26.08 -4.49
CA VAL A 87 79.46 26.21 -3.65
C VAL A 87 78.24 26.48 -4.51
N ILE A 88 77.10 25.87 -4.17
CA ILE A 88 75.78 26.27 -4.66
C ILE A 88 74.95 26.77 -3.47
N CYS A 89 74.42 27.99 -3.59
CA CYS A 89 73.33 28.48 -2.75
C CYS A 89 72.04 28.58 -3.56
N SER A 90 70.89 28.49 -2.90
CA SER A 90 69.61 28.76 -3.53
C SER A 90 68.65 29.50 -2.60
N ALA A 91 67.71 30.24 -3.19
CA ALA A 91 66.50 30.72 -2.55
C ALA A 91 65.30 30.37 -3.43
N HIS A 92 64.18 30.04 -2.81
CA HIS A 92 62.99 29.54 -3.49
C HIS A 92 61.72 30.26 -3.03
N ASN A 93 60.71 30.31 -3.89
CA ASN A 93 59.48 31.07 -3.66
C ASN A 93 59.78 32.50 -3.21
N ILE A 94 60.70 33.16 -3.92
CA ILE A 94 61.24 34.43 -3.45
C ILE A 94 60.16 35.53 -3.47
N THR A 95 60.34 36.54 -2.63
CA THR A 95 59.82 37.87 -2.89
C THR A 95 60.59 38.47 -4.08
N ALA A 96 59.89 39.14 -4.98
CA ALA A 96 60.47 39.66 -6.22
C ALA A 96 61.71 40.55 -5.96
N LEU A 97 62.77 40.35 -6.75
CA LEU A 97 63.94 41.23 -6.75
C LEU A 97 63.86 42.19 -7.93
N ASN A 98 64.08 43.47 -7.68
CA ASN A 98 64.20 44.48 -8.71
C ASN A 98 65.67 44.91 -8.91
N ILE A 99 65.94 45.70 -9.93
CA ILE A 99 67.31 46.14 -10.28
C ILE A 99 67.98 47.06 -9.24
N SER A 100 67.27 47.49 -8.19
CA SER A 100 67.86 48.23 -7.07
C SER A 100 68.30 47.33 -5.91
N ASN A 101 67.95 46.05 -5.95
CA ASN A 101 68.38 45.05 -4.98
C ASN A 101 69.77 44.51 -5.32
N ASN A 102 70.47 44.03 -4.30
CA ASN A 102 71.72 43.29 -4.42
C ASN A 102 71.60 41.92 -3.77
N ILE A 103 72.40 40.98 -4.27
CA ILE A 103 72.65 39.68 -3.66
C ILE A 103 74.02 39.74 -3.00
N THR A 104 74.10 39.31 -1.74
CA THR A 104 75.32 39.34 -0.95
C THR A 104 75.75 37.91 -0.60
N ILE A 105 77.02 37.60 -0.82
CA ILE A 105 77.66 36.35 -0.41
C ILE A 105 78.67 36.68 0.67
N THR A 106 78.52 36.04 1.84
CA THR A 106 79.41 36.20 2.99
C THR A 106 80.10 34.87 3.28
N THR A 107 81.38 34.93 3.65
CA THR A 107 82.13 33.78 4.15
C THR A 107 83.01 34.16 5.35
N THR A 108 83.41 33.18 6.16
CA THR A 108 84.02 33.35 7.49
C THR A 108 85.54 33.42 7.48
N ASP A 109 86.19 34.31 6.73
CA ASP A 109 87.67 34.32 6.67
C ASP A 109 88.36 34.61 8.04
N PRO A 110 89.15 33.68 8.61
CA PRO A 110 89.90 33.91 9.84
C PRO A 110 91.16 34.78 9.67
N GLY A 111 91.51 35.29 8.48
CA GLY A 111 92.54 36.32 8.40
C GLY A 111 92.98 36.80 7.02
N GLY A 112 92.38 37.88 6.53
CA GLY A 112 93.01 39.01 5.82
C GLY A 112 93.91 38.70 4.61
N ARG A 113 93.76 37.53 4.00
CA ARG A 113 94.55 37.06 2.85
C ARG A 113 93.84 37.44 1.53
N THR A 114 94.61 37.57 0.45
CA THR A 114 94.06 37.69 -0.91
C THR A 114 93.24 36.45 -1.26
N THR A 115 92.05 36.64 -1.84
CA THR A 115 91.16 35.56 -2.32
C THR A 115 90.61 35.89 -3.70
N GLY A 116 90.46 34.90 -4.58
CA GLY A 116 89.75 35.04 -5.86
C GLY A 116 88.34 34.46 -5.77
N ALA A 117 87.35 35.16 -6.35
CA ALA A 117 85.96 34.70 -6.35
C ALA A 117 85.33 34.88 -7.74
N VAL A 118 84.67 33.81 -8.22
CA VAL A 118 83.83 33.83 -9.42
C VAL A 118 82.43 33.34 -9.04
N VAL A 119 81.41 34.10 -9.41
CA VAL A 119 80.00 33.86 -9.05
C VAL A 119 79.13 33.97 -10.28
N SER A 120 78.18 33.04 -10.40
CA SER A 120 77.13 33.03 -11.41
C SER A 120 75.76 32.91 -10.76
N ILE A 121 74.79 33.73 -11.16
CA ILE A 121 73.44 33.77 -10.56
C ILE A 121 72.38 33.64 -11.65
N HIS A 122 71.49 32.66 -11.50
CA HIS A 122 70.42 32.35 -12.45
C HIS A 122 69.05 32.23 -11.79
N GLU A 123 68.01 32.64 -12.51
CA GLU A 123 66.61 32.50 -12.11
C GLU A 123 65.98 31.28 -12.79
N PHE A 124 65.28 30.46 -11.99
CA PHE A 124 64.51 29.32 -12.46
C PHE A 124 63.06 29.41 -11.97
N SER A 125 62.12 29.02 -12.84
CA SER A 125 60.70 28.83 -12.48
C SER A 125 60.34 27.35 -12.42
N GLY A 126 59.22 27.02 -11.75
CA GLY A 126 58.66 25.67 -11.73
C GLY A 126 59.25 24.71 -10.69
N LEU A 127 60.06 25.18 -9.74
CA LEU A 127 60.56 24.39 -8.60
C LEU A 127 59.57 24.42 -7.42
N LEU A 128 59.63 23.42 -6.54
CA LEU A 128 58.81 23.38 -5.33
C LEU A 128 59.04 24.64 -4.47
N PRO A 129 57.98 25.27 -3.96
CA PRO A 129 58.11 26.49 -3.16
C PRO A 129 58.68 26.22 -1.76
N THR A 130 58.59 24.98 -1.27
CA THR A 130 59.11 24.56 0.03
C THR A 130 59.92 23.26 -0.11
N SER A 131 61.10 23.22 0.52
CA SER A 131 62.04 22.07 0.46
C SER A 131 62.31 21.49 -0.94
N PRO A 132 62.67 22.31 -1.94
CA PRO A 132 62.92 21.84 -3.30
C PRO A 132 64.24 21.10 -3.47
N LEU A 133 65.27 21.36 -2.66
CA LEU A 133 66.51 20.59 -2.72
C LEU A 133 66.22 19.10 -2.49
N ASP A 134 66.75 18.24 -3.36
CA ASP A 134 66.58 16.79 -3.27
C ASP A 134 67.88 16.07 -2.95
N GLN A 135 68.79 15.95 -3.93
CA GLN A 135 70.07 15.26 -3.75
C GLN A 135 71.25 16.15 -4.13
N THR A 136 72.41 15.86 -3.53
CA THR A 136 73.66 16.54 -3.85
C THR A 136 74.79 15.53 -3.98
N SER A 137 75.82 15.89 -4.75
CA SER A 137 77.09 15.18 -4.77
C SER A 137 78.22 16.17 -5.04
N GLY A 138 79.44 15.76 -4.75
CA GLY A 138 80.60 16.51 -5.17
C GLY A 138 81.89 15.75 -4.96
N ASP A 139 82.80 15.95 -5.90
CA ASP A 139 84.10 15.28 -5.98
C ASP A 139 85.17 16.28 -6.44
N ILE A 140 86.43 15.89 -6.29
CA ILE A 140 87.60 16.73 -6.56
C ILE A 140 88.60 15.97 -7.43
N GLY A 141 89.42 16.71 -8.17
CA GLY A 141 90.52 16.11 -8.93
C GLY A 141 91.73 17.03 -9.08
N GLY A 142 92.81 16.46 -9.63
CA GLY A 142 94.08 17.15 -9.84
C GLY A 142 94.23 17.77 -11.22
N SER A 143 95.45 18.23 -11.52
CA SER A 143 95.87 18.86 -12.78
C SER A 143 95.77 17.95 -14.02
N GLY A 144 95.54 18.50 -15.21
CA GLY A 144 95.58 17.77 -16.49
C GLY A 144 95.14 18.57 -17.72
N ALA A 145 95.45 18.07 -18.92
CA ALA A 145 95.12 18.70 -20.20
C ALA A 145 94.87 17.67 -21.34
N PRO A 146 93.61 17.48 -21.81
CA PRO A 146 92.37 17.80 -21.13
C PRO A 146 92.12 16.86 -19.94
N VAL A 147 91.29 17.28 -18.98
CA VAL A 147 90.88 16.41 -17.86
C VAL A 147 89.37 16.23 -17.85
N ALA A 148 88.92 15.01 -17.57
CA ALA A 148 87.52 14.73 -17.28
C ALA A 148 87.20 15.17 -15.86
N VAL A 149 86.13 15.94 -15.68
CA VAL A 149 85.64 16.40 -14.38
C VAL A 149 84.30 15.76 -14.10
N SER A 150 84.03 15.45 -12.83
CA SER A 150 82.74 14.92 -12.41
C SER A 150 82.45 15.24 -10.95
N SER A 151 81.19 15.54 -10.63
CA SER A 151 80.72 15.64 -9.25
C SER A 151 80.56 14.30 -8.53
N GLY A 152 80.73 13.17 -9.23
CA GLY A 152 80.22 11.87 -8.79
C GLY A 152 78.69 11.79 -8.87
N ASP A 153 78.15 10.57 -8.83
CA ASP A 153 76.71 10.32 -8.84
C ASP A 153 76.08 10.72 -7.49
N THR A 154 74.97 11.45 -7.54
CA THR A 154 74.08 11.69 -6.39
C THR A 154 73.51 10.38 -5.85
N ALA A 155 72.92 10.41 -4.66
CA ALA A 155 71.93 9.40 -4.32
C ALA A 155 70.74 9.46 -5.30
N ILE A 156 69.90 8.42 -5.31
CA ILE A 156 68.71 8.35 -6.18
C ILE A 156 67.75 9.47 -5.79
N THR A 157 67.28 10.25 -6.77
CA THR A 157 66.32 11.33 -6.53
C THR A 157 64.99 10.81 -5.95
N THR A 158 64.29 11.64 -5.17
CA THR A 158 63.04 11.24 -4.48
C THR A 158 61.79 11.44 -5.33
N GLN A 159 61.87 12.20 -6.42
CA GLN A 159 60.82 12.32 -7.41
C GLN A 159 61.35 12.33 -8.85
N ALA A 160 60.43 12.12 -9.79
CA ALA A 160 60.66 12.46 -11.19
C ALA A 160 60.50 13.97 -11.39
N ASN A 161 61.03 14.49 -12.51
CA ASN A 161 61.01 15.92 -12.84
C ASN A 161 61.85 16.75 -11.86
N GLU A 162 63.14 16.87 -12.15
CA GLU A 162 64.09 17.68 -11.37
C GLU A 162 64.95 18.58 -12.24
N LEU A 163 65.41 19.69 -11.65
CA LEU A 163 66.49 20.53 -12.15
C LEU A 163 67.81 20.04 -11.56
N LEU A 164 68.76 19.71 -12.42
CA LEU A 164 70.14 19.42 -12.04
C LEU A 164 70.97 20.68 -12.28
N ILE A 165 71.68 21.16 -11.26
CA ILE A 165 72.64 22.26 -11.36
C ILE A 165 74.04 21.73 -11.06
N GLY A 166 74.91 21.76 -12.06
CA GLY A 166 76.32 21.44 -11.93
C GLY A 166 77.16 22.71 -11.81
N ALA A 167 78.12 22.72 -10.88
CA ALA A 167 79.13 23.78 -10.78
C ALA A 167 80.52 23.16 -10.67
N ILE A 168 81.45 23.64 -11.49
CA ILE A 168 82.82 23.17 -11.62
C ILE A 168 83.73 24.37 -11.35
N GLY A 169 84.36 24.37 -10.19
CA GLY A 169 85.41 25.31 -9.83
C GLY A 169 86.78 24.75 -10.19
N SER A 170 87.66 25.58 -10.72
CA SER A 170 89.06 25.20 -10.99
C SER A 170 90.01 26.37 -10.79
N ASP A 171 91.27 26.05 -10.53
CA ASP A 171 92.37 27.01 -10.41
C ASP A 171 93.36 26.78 -11.56
N ASN A 172 93.70 27.85 -12.30
CA ASN A 172 94.62 27.78 -13.44
C ASN A 172 95.24 29.10 -13.89
N ASP A 173 96.50 29.07 -14.30
CA ASP A 173 97.22 30.23 -14.89
C ASP A 173 96.79 30.51 -16.36
N SER A 174 95.79 29.78 -16.89
CA SER A 174 95.26 29.95 -18.24
C SER A 174 93.76 29.64 -18.32
N THR A 175 92.93 30.55 -18.83
CA THR A 175 91.45 30.42 -18.85
C THR A 175 90.98 29.07 -19.45
N PRO A 176 90.36 28.16 -18.68
CA PRO A 176 90.02 26.82 -19.16
C PRO A 176 88.75 26.88 -20.01
N ILE A 177 88.72 26.13 -21.12
CA ILE A 177 87.49 25.92 -21.88
C ILE A 177 86.81 24.69 -21.30
N PHE A 178 85.64 24.89 -20.69
CA PHE A 178 84.78 23.79 -20.25
C PHE A 178 83.89 23.32 -21.40
N THR A 179 83.89 22.01 -21.64
CA THR A 179 82.91 21.33 -22.50
C THR A 179 81.97 20.54 -21.60
N THR A 180 80.68 20.87 -21.66
CA THR A 180 79.64 20.26 -20.83
C THR A 180 79.47 18.78 -21.13
N GLY A 181 79.03 18.04 -20.11
CA GLY A 181 78.66 16.63 -20.21
C GLY A 181 77.43 16.41 -21.09
N SER A 182 77.17 15.16 -21.44
CA SER A 182 76.09 14.82 -22.37
C SER A 182 74.70 15.18 -21.80
N GLY A 183 73.99 16.04 -22.52
CA GLY A 183 72.63 16.46 -22.17
C GLY A 183 72.55 17.59 -21.14
N TYR A 184 73.69 18.17 -20.73
CA TYR A 184 73.73 19.42 -19.98
C TYR A 184 73.84 20.63 -20.91
N THR A 185 73.25 21.74 -20.48
CA THR A 185 73.35 23.05 -21.13
C THR A 185 74.23 23.95 -20.29
N LEU A 186 75.24 24.57 -20.91
CA LEU A 186 76.12 25.52 -20.23
C LEU A 186 75.32 26.77 -19.82
N LEU A 187 75.37 27.12 -18.54
CA LEU A 187 74.84 28.38 -18.01
C LEU A 187 75.88 29.50 -18.16
N GLU A 188 77.07 29.27 -17.61
CA GLU A 188 78.15 30.24 -17.64
C GLU A 188 79.51 29.56 -17.49
N SER A 189 80.52 30.05 -18.21
CA SER A 189 81.94 29.79 -17.93
C SER A 189 82.62 31.14 -17.76
N ALA A 190 83.03 31.44 -16.54
CA ALA A 190 83.69 32.68 -16.17
C ALA A 190 85.02 32.36 -15.49
N SER A 191 86.00 33.24 -15.68
CA SER A 191 87.30 33.13 -15.04
C SER A 191 87.82 34.51 -14.68
N PHE A 192 88.71 34.53 -13.69
CA PHE A 192 89.46 35.70 -13.29
C PHE A 192 90.95 35.32 -13.28
N ASP A 193 91.76 36.10 -13.98
CA ASP A 193 93.17 35.79 -14.29
C ASP A 193 94.14 36.64 -13.43
N GLY A 194 93.87 36.67 -12.12
CA GLY A 194 94.63 37.48 -11.15
C GLY A 194 95.81 36.76 -10.50
N THR A 195 96.26 37.28 -9.36
CA THR A 195 97.23 36.65 -8.44
C THR A 195 96.79 35.27 -7.94
N LEU A 196 95.48 35.03 -7.82
CA LEU A 196 94.85 33.75 -7.51
C LEU A 196 93.81 33.45 -8.60
N PRO A 197 94.22 32.84 -9.71
CA PRO A 197 93.31 32.53 -10.79
C PRO A 197 92.15 31.65 -10.32
N THR A 198 90.94 32.00 -10.72
CA THR A 198 89.75 31.24 -10.32
C THR A 198 88.83 31.14 -11.51
N ALA A 199 88.39 29.93 -11.83
CA ALA A 199 87.41 29.69 -12.88
C ALA A 199 86.20 28.95 -12.32
N LEU A 200 85.03 29.30 -12.84
CA LEU A 200 83.75 28.67 -12.56
C LEU A 200 83.06 28.36 -13.88
N SER A 201 82.73 27.10 -14.08
CA SER A 201 81.80 26.66 -15.12
C SER A 201 80.55 26.09 -14.48
N THR A 202 79.40 26.48 -14.98
CA THR A 202 78.09 26.08 -14.45
C THR A 202 77.23 25.57 -15.58
N GLU A 203 76.48 24.52 -15.31
CA GLU A 203 75.61 23.86 -16.26
C GLU A 203 74.31 23.44 -15.62
N TYR A 204 73.28 23.23 -16.43
CA TYR A 204 72.02 22.68 -15.95
C TYR A 204 71.44 21.65 -16.90
N LYS A 205 70.56 20.82 -16.34
CA LYS A 205 69.76 19.84 -17.08
C LYS A 205 68.43 19.64 -16.37
N THR A 206 67.36 19.43 -17.12
CA THR A 206 66.09 18.94 -16.56
C THR A 206 65.93 17.46 -16.88
N VAL A 207 65.43 16.69 -15.91
CA VAL A 207 65.25 15.24 -16.02
C VAL A 207 63.85 14.84 -15.62
N SER A 208 63.27 13.86 -16.29
CA SER A 208 61.90 13.38 -16.04
C SER A 208 61.83 11.98 -15.43
N THR A 209 62.95 11.41 -15.00
CA THR A 209 63.02 10.08 -14.39
C THR A 209 63.58 10.18 -12.97
N ILE A 210 63.29 9.18 -12.14
CA ILE A 210 63.98 8.99 -10.86
C ILE A 210 65.33 8.32 -11.14
N GLY A 211 66.42 8.83 -10.59
CA GLY A 211 67.74 8.27 -10.84
C GLY A 211 68.87 8.91 -10.04
N ALA A 212 70.05 8.33 -10.13
CA ALA A 212 71.29 8.96 -9.68
C ALA A 212 71.86 9.81 -10.83
N TYR A 213 72.31 11.02 -10.52
CA TYR A 213 72.79 11.99 -11.51
C TYR A 213 74.15 12.55 -11.14
N ARG A 214 74.94 12.95 -12.13
CA ARG A 214 76.20 13.66 -11.93
C ARG A 214 76.31 14.82 -12.91
N ALA A 215 76.99 15.87 -12.51
CA ALA A 215 77.50 16.90 -13.41
C ALA A 215 78.88 16.44 -13.86
N ASP A 216 79.10 16.33 -15.16
CA ASP A 216 80.36 15.87 -15.75
C ASP A 216 80.72 16.68 -16.99
N GLY A 217 81.97 16.56 -17.43
CA GLY A 217 82.44 17.28 -18.61
C GLY A 217 83.95 17.18 -18.75
N SER A 218 84.54 18.08 -19.55
CA SER A 218 85.98 18.16 -19.70
C SER A 218 86.48 19.60 -19.68
N LEU A 219 87.54 19.85 -18.92
CA LEU A 219 88.29 21.11 -18.95
C LEU A 219 89.48 20.96 -19.91
N SER A 220 89.72 21.96 -20.75
CA SER A 220 90.80 21.93 -21.77
C SER A 220 92.20 21.89 -21.17
N ASN A 221 92.40 22.58 -20.04
CA ASN A 221 93.64 22.57 -19.25
C ASN A 221 93.32 23.00 -17.82
N VAL A 222 93.91 22.34 -16.83
CA VAL A 222 93.85 22.72 -15.41
C VAL A 222 95.20 22.47 -14.78
N ASP A 223 95.80 23.52 -14.20
CA ASP A 223 97.18 23.46 -13.74
C ASP A 223 97.30 22.83 -12.35
N TRP A 224 96.36 23.06 -11.44
CA TRP A 224 96.44 22.56 -10.06
C TRP A 224 95.31 21.57 -9.70
N GLY A 225 94.11 21.75 -10.25
CA GLY A 225 92.99 20.85 -9.99
C GLY A 225 91.62 21.51 -10.09
N TRP A 226 90.60 20.74 -9.71
CA TRP A 226 89.19 21.12 -9.85
C TRP A 226 88.34 20.57 -8.70
N SER A 227 87.18 21.18 -8.50
CA SER A 227 86.14 20.75 -7.56
C SER A 227 84.78 20.87 -8.26
N ALA A 228 84.11 19.74 -8.45
CA ALA A 228 82.82 19.67 -9.13
C ALA A 228 81.72 19.25 -8.15
N ILE A 229 80.59 19.95 -8.21
CA ILE A 229 79.43 19.71 -7.35
C ILE A 229 78.15 19.67 -8.20
N ILE A 230 77.16 18.96 -7.71
CA ILE A 230 75.81 18.93 -8.26
C ILE A 230 74.79 19.09 -7.13
N ALA A 231 73.72 19.84 -7.40
CA ALA A 231 72.50 19.87 -6.62
C ALA A 231 71.29 19.59 -7.52
N THR A 232 70.37 18.77 -7.04
CA THR A 232 69.12 18.45 -7.74
C THR A 232 67.93 19.09 -7.02
N TYR A 233 66.98 19.65 -7.77
CA TYR A 233 65.82 20.35 -7.22
C TYR A 233 64.52 19.84 -7.82
N LYS A 234 63.58 19.52 -6.95
CA LYS A 234 62.24 19.02 -7.25
C LYS A 234 61.40 20.05 -8.01
N ALA A 235 60.78 19.62 -9.11
CA ALA A 235 59.73 20.40 -9.76
C ALA A 235 58.49 20.52 -8.87
N ALA A 236 57.80 21.65 -8.93
CA ALA A 236 56.46 21.78 -8.37
C ALA A 236 55.47 20.89 -9.14
N GLN A 237 54.79 19.98 -8.45
CA GLN A 237 53.75 19.17 -9.07
C GLN A 237 52.56 20.05 -9.46
N THR A 238 51.91 19.71 -10.57
CA THR A 238 50.66 20.32 -11.03
C THR A 238 49.81 19.24 -11.67
N ILE A 239 48.49 19.42 -11.66
CA ILE A 239 47.57 18.57 -12.38
C ILE A 239 46.91 19.35 -13.52
N SER A 240 46.39 18.61 -14.49
CA SER A 240 45.42 19.13 -15.45
C SER A 240 44.02 18.68 -15.05
N VAL A 241 43.04 19.56 -15.21
CA VAL A 241 41.60 19.23 -15.11
C VAL A 241 41.01 19.34 -16.50
N SER A 242 40.34 18.29 -16.97
CA SER A 242 39.85 18.20 -18.35
C SER A 242 38.49 17.54 -18.45
N GLY A 243 37.80 17.85 -19.54
CA GLY A 243 36.41 17.48 -19.69
C GLY A 243 35.82 17.76 -21.05
N SER A 244 34.50 17.61 -21.11
CA SER A 244 33.69 17.98 -22.27
C SER A 244 32.77 19.16 -21.94
N CYS A 245 32.32 19.84 -22.99
CA CYS A 245 31.28 20.85 -22.92
C CYS A 245 30.19 20.56 -23.94
N LYS A 246 28.97 20.40 -23.45
CA LYS A 246 27.78 20.12 -24.26
C LYS A 246 26.70 21.18 -24.06
N ARG A 247 25.82 21.29 -25.05
CA ARG A 247 24.60 22.06 -24.94
C ARG A 247 23.58 21.32 -24.07
N VAL A 248 22.44 21.96 -23.80
CA VAL A 248 21.35 21.39 -22.99
C VAL A 248 20.83 20.04 -23.53
N ASP A 249 21.00 19.78 -24.83
CA ASP A 249 20.65 18.49 -25.47
C ASP A 249 21.64 17.35 -25.20
N GLN A 250 22.71 17.61 -24.46
CA GLN A 250 23.79 16.69 -24.06
C GLN A 250 24.57 16.05 -25.23
N THR A 251 24.33 16.48 -26.47
CA THR A 251 24.91 15.86 -27.67
C THR A 251 25.72 16.87 -28.47
N THR A 252 25.16 18.05 -28.70
CA THR A 252 25.79 19.15 -29.42
C THR A 252 26.92 19.73 -28.58
N ASN A 253 28.10 19.93 -29.18
CA ASN A 253 29.22 20.61 -28.51
C ASN A 253 28.90 22.09 -28.27
N CYS A 254 29.43 22.65 -27.18
CA CYS A 254 29.48 24.10 -27.00
C CYS A 254 30.27 24.76 -28.15
N SER A 255 29.81 25.91 -28.63
CA SER A 255 30.41 26.59 -29.79
C SER A 255 31.16 27.88 -29.47
N ASP A 256 30.88 28.51 -28.32
CA ASP A 256 31.69 29.48 -27.56
C ASP A 256 30.80 30.07 -26.45
N THR A 257 31.17 29.92 -25.19
CA THR A 257 30.26 30.20 -24.05
C THR A 257 30.90 30.97 -22.89
N GLY A 258 32.15 31.42 -23.00
CA GLY A 258 32.87 32.12 -21.93
C GLY A 258 34.22 31.49 -21.61
N THR A 259 34.72 31.72 -20.41
CA THR A 259 36.01 31.19 -19.92
C THR A 259 35.77 30.05 -18.94
N VAL A 260 36.38 28.87 -19.14
CA VAL A 260 36.34 27.81 -18.13
C VAL A 260 37.21 28.23 -16.94
N ARG A 261 36.60 28.31 -15.77
CA ARG A 261 37.25 28.59 -14.48
C ARG A 261 37.19 27.37 -13.58
N ILE A 262 38.08 27.33 -12.60
CA ILE A 262 38.15 26.27 -11.59
C ILE A 262 38.37 26.87 -10.21
N ALA A 263 37.61 26.39 -9.24
CA ALA A 263 37.83 26.63 -7.82
C ALA A 263 38.17 25.30 -7.11
N VAL A 264 39.07 25.38 -6.12
CA VAL A 264 39.52 24.24 -5.30
C VAL A 264 39.25 24.59 -3.83
N ASN A 265 38.43 23.79 -3.14
CA ASN A 265 37.96 24.05 -1.75
C ASN A 265 37.58 25.52 -1.52
N GLY A 266 36.71 26.03 -2.38
CA GLY A 266 36.21 27.40 -2.29
C GLY A 266 37.16 28.50 -2.73
N THR A 267 38.38 28.17 -3.19
CA THR A 267 39.36 29.15 -3.66
C THR A 267 39.47 29.12 -5.19
N LEU A 268 39.09 30.22 -5.83
CA LEU A 268 39.23 30.41 -7.28
C LEU A 268 40.71 30.38 -7.71
N GLN A 269 41.02 29.56 -8.71
CA GLN A 269 42.36 29.43 -9.25
C GLN A 269 42.63 30.44 -10.37
N ALA A 270 43.90 30.79 -10.57
CA ALA A 270 44.32 31.70 -11.64
C ALA A 270 44.33 31.02 -13.03
N GLN A 271 44.40 29.69 -13.06
CA GLN A 271 44.42 28.87 -14.26
C GLN A 271 43.03 28.83 -14.91
N THR A 272 42.97 29.08 -16.22
CA THR A 272 41.72 29.15 -16.98
C THR A 272 41.88 28.58 -18.38
N GLN A 273 40.76 28.43 -19.10
CA GLN A 273 40.75 28.24 -20.54
C GLN A 273 39.72 29.16 -21.21
N THR A 274 40.15 30.00 -22.15
CA THR A 274 39.35 31.07 -22.75
C THR A 274 38.45 30.65 -23.92
N THR A 275 38.47 29.39 -24.35
CA THR A 275 37.67 28.94 -25.51
C THR A 275 37.10 27.57 -25.24
N VAL A 276 35.78 27.43 -25.29
CA VAL A 276 35.08 26.19 -24.97
C VAL A 276 34.48 25.58 -26.24
N GLY A 277 35.19 24.60 -26.80
CA GLY A 277 34.82 23.96 -28.07
C GLY A 277 34.69 22.44 -27.93
N GLY A 278 33.61 21.97 -27.30
CA GLY A 278 33.33 20.53 -27.11
C GLY A 278 34.21 19.82 -26.08
N THR A 279 35.50 20.10 -26.02
CA THR A 279 36.46 19.58 -25.03
C THR A 279 37.30 20.70 -24.46
N TRP A 280 37.74 20.56 -23.20
CA TRP A 280 38.55 21.56 -22.52
C TRP A 280 39.56 20.91 -21.57
N THR A 281 40.62 21.63 -21.23
CA THR A 281 41.70 21.26 -20.32
C THR A 281 42.32 22.52 -19.70
N ILE A 282 42.19 22.68 -18.38
CA ILE A 282 42.92 23.66 -17.59
C ILE A 282 44.20 22.99 -17.08
N ASN A 283 45.36 23.50 -17.47
CA ASN A 283 46.67 22.96 -17.09
C ASN A 283 47.29 23.74 -15.93
N GLY A 284 48.20 23.10 -15.20
CA GLY A 284 49.02 23.79 -14.20
C GLY A 284 48.28 24.10 -12.90
N VAL A 285 47.17 23.43 -12.62
CA VAL A 285 46.43 23.58 -11.36
C VAL A 285 47.29 22.99 -10.23
N PRO A 286 47.52 23.71 -9.12
CA PRO A 286 48.22 23.15 -7.97
C PRO A 286 47.53 21.85 -7.52
N PRO A 287 48.28 20.78 -7.19
CA PRO A 287 47.72 19.48 -6.86
C PRO A 287 46.84 19.61 -5.61
N PRO A 288 45.53 19.33 -5.73
CA PRO A 288 44.66 19.29 -4.56
C PRO A 288 45.02 18.11 -3.67
N ASN A 289 44.57 18.14 -2.42
CA ASN A 289 44.59 16.96 -1.55
C ASN A 289 43.46 16.00 -1.95
N SER A 290 43.61 14.72 -1.60
CA SER A 290 42.53 13.74 -1.73
C SER A 290 41.30 14.22 -0.95
N GLY A 291 40.14 14.24 -1.60
CA GLY A 291 38.88 14.73 -1.04
C GLY A 291 38.62 16.23 -1.24
N ASP A 292 39.58 17.00 -1.76
CA ASP A 292 39.35 18.42 -2.07
C ASP A 292 38.29 18.55 -3.18
N VAL A 293 37.36 19.47 -2.97
CA VAL A 293 36.24 19.75 -3.87
C VAL A 293 36.70 20.66 -5.00
N ILE A 294 36.31 20.29 -6.21
CA ILE A 294 36.66 20.96 -7.45
C ILE A 294 35.38 21.42 -8.13
N THR A 295 35.17 22.72 -8.20
CA THR A 295 34.05 23.34 -8.95
C THR A 295 34.59 23.92 -10.24
N VAL A 296 34.03 23.50 -11.36
CA VAL A 296 34.38 23.98 -12.70
C VAL A 296 33.15 24.60 -13.31
N PHE A 297 33.27 25.79 -13.87
CA PHE A 297 32.16 26.52 -14.47
C PHE A 297 32.62 27.37 -15.64
N ILE A 298 31.67 27.90 -16.41
CA ILE A 298 31.92 28.78 -17.55
C ILE A 298 31.58 30.21 -17.15
N ASP A 299 32.60 31.03 -16.96
CA ASP A 299 32.55 32.44 -16.55
C ASP A 299 32.30 33.36 -17.76
N GLY A 300 31.38 34.30 -17.61
CA GLY A 300 30.88 35.21 -18.63
C GLY A 300 29.91 34.54 -19.59
N ALA A 301 29.25 33.44 -19.19
CA ALA A 301 28.23 32.81 -20.01
C ALA A 301 26.95 33.66 -20.01
N SER A 302 26.20 33.62 -21.10
CA SER A 302 24.81 34.12 -21.05
C SER A 302 23.97 33.15 -20.22
N ASN A 303 22.92 33.60 -19.53
CA ASN A 303 22.13 32.74 -18.64
C ASN A 303 21.60 31.44 -19.26
N ILE A 304 21.31 31.42 -20.57
CA ILE A 304 20.88 30.20 -21.27
C ILE A 304 22.02 29.19 -21.55
N ARG A 305 23.26 29.52 -21.19
CA ARG A 305 24.50 28.80 -21.49
C ARG A 305 25.40 28.57 -20.27
N GLU A 306 24.95 28.99 -19.08
CA GLU A 306 25.62 28.70 -17.82
C GLU A 306 25.80 27.18 -17.68
N ALA A 307 26.94 26.73 -17.19
CA ALA A 307 27.23 25.31 -17.01
C ALA A 307 28.21 25.15 -15.86
N VAL A 308 27.89 24.27 -14.91
CA VAL A 308 28.71 24.05 -13.73
C VAL A 308 28.83 22.56 -13.43
N ALA A 309 30.01 22.13 -13.04
CA ALA A 309 30.31 20.77 -12.65
C ALA A 309 31.09 20.76 -11.34
N VAL A 310 30.74 19.83 -10.44
CA VAL A 310 31.43 19.65 -9.17
C VAL A 310 31.91 18.20 -9.04
N THR A 311 33.16 18.03 -8.64
CA THR A 311 33.77 16.73 -8.36
C THR A 311 34.71 16.81 -7.15
N LYS A 312 35.30 15.69 -6.74
CA LYS A 312 36.34 15.62 -5.71
C LYS A 312 37.56 14.89 -6.23
N TYR A 313 38.73 15.40 -5.87
CA TYR A 313 39.99 14.80 -6.28
C TYR A 313 40.26 13.49 -5.54
N ASN A 314 40.66 12.44 -6.25
CA ASN A 314 40.98 11.15 -5.62
C ASN A 314 42.36 11.14 -4.91
N GLY A 315 43.21 12.14 -5.16
CA GLY A 315 44.55 12.26 -4.57
C GLY A 315 45.70 11.82 -5.50
N THR A 316 45.42 11.40 -6.73
CA THR A 316 46.44 10.93 -7.69
C THR A 316 46.12 11.33 -9.13
N GLY A 317 47.16 11.69 -9.89
CA GLY A 317 47.04 11.94 -11.33
C GLY A 317 46.20 13.18 -11.69
N ASN A 318 45.75 13.23 -12.94
CA ASN A 318 44.93 14.33 -13.48
C ASN A 318 43.44 14.04 -13.31
N ILE A 319 42.63 15.09 -13.17
CA ILE A 319 41.17 14.96 -13.17
C ILE A 319 40.68 14.98 -14.62
N THR A 320 40.04 13.91 -15.05
CA THR A 320 39.47 13.77 -16.39
C THR A 320 37.96 13.52 -16.35
N GLY A 321 37.29 13.68 -17.49
CA GLY A 321 35.88 13.32 -17.62
C GLY A 321 34.91 14.23 -16.88
N VAL A 322 35.29 15.48 -16.60
CA VAL A 322 34.35 16.48 -16.07
C VAL A 322 33.39 16.90 -17.20
N GLU A 323 32.09 16.91 -16.93
CA GLU A 323 31.05 17.17 -17.95
C GLU A 323 30.37 18.51 -17.69
N LEU A 324 30.75 19.55 -18.44
CA LEU A 324 30.00 20.82 -18.46
C LEU A 324 28.85 20.69 -19.46
N MET A 325 27.63 20.97 -19.02
CA MET A 325 26.47 21.02 -19.92
C MET A 325 25.65 22.26 -19.63
N GLU A 326 25.24 22.99 -20.67
CA GLU A 326 24.41 24.18 -20.52
C GLU A 326 23.17 23.84 -19.65
N LYS A 327 22.95 24.63 -18.60
CA LYS A 327 21.87 24.52 -17.59
C LYS A 327 21.93 23.30 -16.68
N HIS A 328 23.07 22.62 -16.59
CA HIS A 328 23.24 21.47 -15.70
C HIS A 328 24.20 21.80 -14.56
N LEU A 329 23.79 21.47 -13.33
CA LEU A 329 24.73 21.16 -12.27
C LEU A 329 25.12 19.69 -12.43
N SER A 330 26.31 19.46 -12.99
CA SER A 330 26.85 18.13 -13.22
C SER A 330 27.65 17.64 -12.02
N ILE A 331 27.35 16.44 -11.55
CA ILE A 331 28.06 15.80 -10.45
C ILE A 331 29.02 14.74 -10.99
N GLY A 332 30.31 14.93 -10.72
CA GLY A 332 31.34 13.90 -10.84
C GLY A 332 32.36 14.08 -11.97
N SER A 333 33.29 13.13 -12.03
CA SER A 333 34.38 13.03 -13.00
C SER A 333 34.80 11.55 -13.16
N ASP A 334 35.97 11.26 -13.69
CA ASP A 334 36.52 9.89 -13.70
C ASP A 334 37.15 9.49 -12.36
N ASP A 335 37.39 10.45 -11.46
CA ASP A 335 37.88 10.19 -10.09
C ASP A 335 36.83 9.49 -9.21
N ASN A 336 35.56 9.58 -9.61
CA ASN A 336 34.45 8.83 -9.05
C ASN A 336 34.37 8.87 -7.52
N GLN A 337 34.26 10.08 -6.99
CA GLN A 337 34.05 10.31 -5.56
C GLN A 337 32.58 10.60 -5.26
N THR A 338 32.16 10.39 -4.01
CA THR A 338 30.79 10.75 -3.57
C THR A 338 30.70 12.23 -3.27
N ILE A 339 29.80 12.96 -3.93
CA ILE A 339 29.55 14.39 -3.68
C ILE A 339 28.31 14.56 -2.80
N SER A 340 28.39 15.48 -1.84
CA SER A 340 27.33 15.87 -0.91
C SER A 340 26.96 17.35 -1.04
N ASN A 341 25.87 17.77 -0.41
CA ASN A 341 25.50 19.20 -0.36
C ASN A 341 26.59 20.03 0.35
N ALA A 342 27.23 19.47 1.38
CA ALA A 342 28.34 20.14 2.08
C ALA A 342 29.55 20.35 1.16
N ASP A 343 29.81 19.42 0.23
CA ASP A 343 30.85 19.60 -0.78
C ASP A 343 30.44 20.72 -1.76
N LEU A 344 29.20 20.70 -2.25
CA LEU A 344 28.66 21.72 -3.16
C LEU A 344 28.72 23.14 -2.55
N SER A 345 28.49 23.28 -1.24
CA SER A 345 28.54 24.58 -0.54
C SER A 345 29.91 25.27 -0.52
N GLN A 346 30.99 24.56 -0.90
CA GLN A 346 32.34 25.14 -0.89
C GLN A 346 32.50 26.29 -1.90
N TYR A 347 31.77 26.24 -3.03
CA TYR A 347 31.85 27.24 -4.09
C TYR A 347 30.54 27.32 -4.87
N ASP A 348 29.44 27.54 -4.15
CA ASP A 348 28.11 27.79 -4.69
C ASP A 348 27.90 29.28 -5.04
N SER A 349 26.69 29.69 -5.40
CA SER A 349 26.38 31.06 -5.83
C SER A 349 26.76 32.10 -4.78
N SER A 350 26.40 31.90 -3.52
CA SER A 350 26.69 32.86 -2.45
C SER A 350 28.16 32.86 -2.02
N ALA A 351 28.84 31.70 -2.03
CA ALA A 351 30.26 31.60 -1.72
C ALA A 351 31.16 32.20 -2.81
N SER A 352 30.80 32.01 -4.08
CA SER A 352 31.56 32.53 -5.22
C SER A 352 31.29 34.02 -5.49
N GLY A 353 30.05 34.46 -5.28
CA GLY A 353 29.58 35.77 -5.73
C GLY A 353 29.46 35.89 -7.26
N ASP A 354 29.43 34.75 -7.95
CA ASP A 354 29.44 34.62 -9.41
C ASP A 354 28.08 34.08 -9.89
N GLU A 355 27.44 34.81 -10.80
CA GLU A 355 26.12 34.52 -11.33
C GLU A 355 26.10 33.30 -12.26
N ASP A 356 27.24 32.92 -12.85
CA ASP A 356 27.33 31.73 -13.71
C ASP A 356 27.22 30.42 -12.91
N ILE A 357 27.26 30.53 -11.58
CA ILE A 357 26.97 29.45 -10.64
C ILE A 357 25.53 29.62 -10.14
N PHE A 358 24.62 28.88 -10.77
CA PHE A 358 23.17 29.02 -10.57
C PHE A 358 22.58 28.12 -9.48
N TYR A 359 23.42 27.38 -8.74
CA TYR A 359 22.99 26.58 -7.59
C TYR A 359 23.47 27.17 -6.27
N GLU A 360 22.73 26.88 -5.20
CA GLU A 360 23.01 27.33 -3.83
C GLU A 360 22.84 26.19 -2.85
N VAL A 361 23.71 26.11 -1.84
CA VAL A 361 23.50 25.27 -0.65
C VAL A 361 23.37 26.15 0.57
N ASP A 362 22.15 26.22 1.13
CA ASP A 362 21.89 27.08 2.27
C ASP A 362 22.61 26.62 3.57
N SER A 363 22.58 27.48 4.59
CA SER A 363 23.15 27.17 5.91
C SER A 363 22.54 25.95 6.63
N SER A 364 21.39 25.44 6.15
CA SER A 364 20.75 24.22 6.63
C SER A 364 21.11 22.99 5.79
N ASN A 365 22.10 23.11 4.90
CA ASN A 365 22.59 22.08 4.00
C ASN A 365 21.57 21.68 2.90
N ASN A 366 20.68 22.59 2.49
CA ASN A 366 19.72 22.33 1.41
C ASN A 366 20.23 22.86 0.07
N LEU A 367 20.31 21.98 -0.93
CA LEU A 367 20.65 22.33 -2.30
C LEU A 367 19.43 22.87 -3.06
N THR A 368 19.60 23.99 -3.73
CA THR A 368 18.69 24.52 -4.75
C THR A 368 19.46 24.72 -6.04
N VAL A 369 19.14 23.97 -7.10
CA VAL A 369 19.89 24.02 -8.37
C VAL A 369 19.52 25.20 -9.24
N ASP A 370 18.34 25.78 -9.11
CA ASP A 370 17.87 26.94 -9.88
C ASP A 370 17.51 28.07 -8.92
N ILE A 371 18.53 28.68 -8.28
CA ILE A 371 18.30 29.66 -7.22
C ILE A 371 17.68 30.97 -7.73
N PHE A 372 17.85 31.25 -9.02
CA PHE A 372 17.33 32.46 -9.67
C PHE A 372 15.93 32.25 -10.29
N ASN A 373 15.47 30.99 -10.41
CA ASN A 373 14.20 30.61 -11.02
C ASN A 373 14.02 31.27 -12.40
N ALA A 374 15.11 31.35 -13.17
CA ALA A 374 15.19 32.13 -14.40
C ALA A 374 14.61 31.37 -15.60
N TYR A 375 14.73 30.04 -15.60
CA TYR A 375 14.14 29.18 -16.62
C TYR A 375 13.63 27.88 -15.98
N THR A 376 13.05 27.00 -16.79
CA THR A 376 12.37 25.78 -16.34
C THR A 376 13.10 24.53 -16.79
N THR A 377 14.41 24.62 -17.02
CA THR A 377 15.20 23.57 -17.72
C THR A 377 16.51 23.24 -17.02
N GLU A 378 16.77 23.91 -15.90
CA GLU A 378 17.94 23.76 -15.05
C GLU A 378 17.87 22.42 -14.33
N LYS A 379 18.97 21.69 -14.33
CA LYS A 379 18.94 20.26 -14.02
C LYS A 379 20.07 19.85 -13.09
N LEU A 380 19.73 19.00 -12.11
CA LEU A 380 20.72 18.18 -11.42
C LEU A 380 21.04 16.95 -12.26
N TYR A 381 22.29 16.81 -12.67
CA TYR A 381 22.77 15.69 -13.47
C TYR A 381 23.85 14.90 -12.74
N ILE A 382 23.68 13.58 -12.63
CA ILE A 382 24.67 12.71 -11.99
C ILE A 382 25.32 11.84 -13.05
N LYS A 383 26.61 12.08 -13.31
CA LYS A 383 27.40 11.39 -14.33
C LYS A 383 27.44 9.88 -14.08
N GLY A 384 27.47 9.10 -15.17
CA GLY A 384 27.69 7.66 -15.13
C GLY A 384 28.91 7.27 -14.28
N GLY A 385 28.71 6.28 -13.40
CA GLY A 385 29.73 5.79 -12.47
C GLY A 385 29.85 6.59 -11.17
N ASN A 386 29.38 7.85 -11.12
CA ASN A 386 29.54 8.76 -9.98
C ASN A 386 28.40 8.66 -8.97
N THR A 387 28.63 9.13 -7.73
CA THR A 387 27.63 9.10 -6.66
C THR A 387 27.34 10.50 -6.13
N PHE A 388 26.06 10.84 -6.07
CA PHE A 388 25.55 11.99 -5.32
C PHE A 388 24.79 11.49 -4.09
N ARG A 389 25.13 12.05 -2.93
CA ARG A 389 24.50 11.74 -1.63
C ARG A 389 24.36 13.04 -0.85
N PRO A 390 23.20 13.72 -0.88
CA PRO A 390 23.02 15.08 -0.33
C PRO A 390 23.51 15.21 1.10
N ASP A 391 23.05 14.30 1.95
CA ASP A 391 23.52 14.14 3.32
C ASP A 391 23.22 12.73 3.85
N SER A 392 24.17 12.16 4.57
CA SER A 392 24.02 10.83 5.16
C SER A 392 23.13 10.78 6.41
N SER A 393 22.86 11.94 7.04
CA SER A 393 22.03 12.04 8.25
C SER A 393 20.58 12.42 7.97
N GLY A 394 20.24 12.76 6.72
CA GLY A 394 18.89 13.09 6.30
C GLY A 394 18.50 14.55 6.44
N SER A 395 19.46 15.46 6.69
CA SER A 395 19.17 16.87 6.90
C SER A 395 19.33 17.73 5.64
N GLY A 396 19.80 17.15 4.52
CA GLY A 396 20.13 17.90 3.30
C GLY A 396 19.09 17.72 2.20
N SER A 397 18.18 18.68 2.04
CA SER A 397 17.17 18.63 0.98
C SER A 397 17.76 18.95 -0.39
N VAL A 398 17.08 18.53 -1.46
CA VAL A 398 17.44 18.84 -2.86
C VAL A 398 16.23 19.42 -3.56
N THR A 399 16.38 20.61 -4.14
CA THR A 399 15.38 21.27 -4.99
C THR A 399 15.97 21.51 -6.38
N SER A 400 15.29 21.09 -7.43
CA SER A 400 15.72 21.26 -8.82
C SER A 400 14.52 21.38 -9.75
N GLN A 401 14.66 21.96 -10.95
CA GLN A 401 13.59 21.83 -11.96
C GLN A 401 13.56 20.39 -12.45
N ASP A 402 14.65 19.94 -13.10
CA ASP A 402 14.79 18.58 -13.60
C ASP A 402 15.84 17.77 -12.80
N ILE A 403 15.72 16.44 -12.80
CA ILE A 403 16.74 15.53 -12.26
C ILE A 403 17.03 14.42 -13.27
N GLU A 404 18.32 14.20 -13.57
CA GLU A 404 18.80 13.09 -14.39
C GLU A 404 19.90 12.27 -13.69
N ILE A 405 19.66 10.97 -13.59
CA ILE A 405 20.51 10.03 -12.85
C ILE A 405 21.11 9.02 -13.83
N ASN A 406 22.34 9.24 -14.28
CA ASN A 406 23.13 8.26 -15.04
C ASN A 406 24.10 7.48 -14.14
N GLY A 407 24.42 8.01 -12.95
CA GLY A 407 25.20 7.35 -11.91
C GLY A 407 24.33 6.82 -10.76
N THR A 408 24.72 7.15 -9.54
CA THR A 408 24.01 6.75 -8.32
C THR A 408 23.55 7.97 -7.54
N PHE A 409 22.25 8.06 -7.25
CA PHE A 409 21.69 9.02 -6.31
C PHE A 409 21.25 8.28 -5.04
N ILE A 410 21.97 8.50 -3.94
CA ILE A 410 21.62 7.98 -2.61
C ILE A 410 20.85 9.07 -1.86
N ALA A 411 19.56 8.85 -1.64
CA ALA A 411 18.70 9.84 -1.01
C ALA A 411 18.65 9.75 0.52
N ASP A 412 19.02 8.61 1.11
CA ASP A 412 18.87 8.33 2.56
C ASP A 412 17.47 8.72 3.08
N SER A 413 17.35 9.66 4.01
CA SER A 413 16.07 10.17 4.52
C SER A 413 15.82 11.64 4.12
N ASN A 414 16.53 12.14 3.12
CA ASN A 414 16.41 13.52 2.65
C ASN A 414 15.11 13.76 1.87
N SER A 415 14.71 15.02 1.74
CA SER A 415 13.60 15.45 0.87
C SER A 415 14.13 15.87 -0.50
N ILE A 416 13.51 15.38 -1.58
CA ILE A 416 13.80 15.77 -2.95
C ILE A 416 12.56 16.44 -3.51
N THR A 417 12.69 17.65 -4.00
CA THR A 417 11.59 18.43 -4.56
C THR A 417 11.95 18.81 -5.99
N LEU A 418 11.03 18.55 -6.92
CA LEU A 418 11.23 18.92 -8.30
C LEU A 418 9.95 19.40 -9.00
N SER A 419 10.13 20.37 -9.88
CA SER A 419 9.05 21.00 -10.67
C SER A 419 9.03 20.55 -12.13
N GLY A 420 9.91 19.64 -12.52
CA GLY A 420 10.09 19.17 -13.89
C GLY A 420 10.30 17.66 -13.99
N TYR A 421 11.15 17.25 -14.93
CA TYR A 421 11.33 15.86 -15.35
C TYR A 421 12.17 15.06 -14.37
N TRP A 422 11.71 13.85 -14.06
CA TRP A 422 12.50 12.83 -13.38
C TRP A 422 12.97 11.78 -14.39
N LYS A 423 14.28 11.67 -14.59
CA LYS A 423 14.88 10.66 -15.47
C LYS A 423 15.94 9.86 -14.72
N ASN A 424 15.62 8.61 -14.38
CA ASN A 424 16.55 7.69 -13.76
C ASN A 424 16.96 6.60 -14.77
N ASN A 425 18.20 6.67 -15.25
CA ASN A 425 18.76 5.68 -16.17
C ASN A 425 19.67 4.66 -15.44
N ALA A 426 19.83 4.75 -14.12
CA ALA A 426 20.82 3.96 -13.37
C ALA A 426 20.34 3.59 -11.96
N VAL A 427 20.89 4.20 -10.90
CA VAL A 427 20.61 3.81 -9.50
C VAL A 427 20.00 4.98 -8.75
N PHE A 428 18.74 4.86 -8.36
CA PHE A 428 18.14 5.66 -7.30
C PHE A 428 18.00 4.79 -6.05
N ALA A 429 18.76 5.10 -5.00
CA ALA A 429 18.70 4.43 -3.71
C ALA A 429 17.88 5.31 -2.75
N ALA A 430 16.57 5.08 -2.71
CA ALA A 430 15.62 5.97 -2.04
C ALA A 430 15.76 6.03 -0.50
N GLY A 431 16.34 5.02 0.16
CA GLY A 431 16.33 4.97 1.63
C GLY A 431 14.93 5.11 2.21
N THR A 432 14.73 6.09 3.09
CA THR A 432 13.42 6.52 3.61
C THR A 432 13.03 7.94 3.15
N SER A 433 13.55 8.38 2.00
CA SER A 433 13.34 9.73 1.45
C SER A 433 11.90 10.01 1.03
N THR A 434 11.63 11.29 0.78
CA THR A 434 10.38 11.74 0.17
C THR A 434 10.69 12.49 -1.11
N VAL A 435 10.04 12.12 -2.22
CA VAL A 435 10.12 12.83 -3.50
C VAL A 435 8.82 13.59 -3.76
N ASN A 436 8.91 14.91 -3.88
CA ASN A 436 7.78 15.82 -4.09
C ASN A 436 7.82 16.42 -5.49
N PHE A 437 6.84 16.07 -6.31
CA PHE A 437 6.62 16.65 -7.62
C PHE A 437 5.69 17.86 -7.49
N ILE A 438 6.20 19.05 -7.80
CA ILE A 438 5.56 20.34 -7.49
C ILE A 438 5.35 21.25 -8.72
N ALA A 439 5.49 20.70 -9.92
CA ALA A 439 5.25 21.43 -11.16
C ALA A 439 3.87 22.10 -11.12
N THR A 440 3.75 23.37 -11.51
CA THR A 440 2.46 24.10 -11.49
C THR A 440 1.70 24.02 -12.81
N SER A 441 2.38 23.64 -13.90
CA SER A 441 1.82 23.53 -15.24
C SER A 441 2.69 22.62 -16.09
N GLY A 442 2.23 22.28 -17.31
CA GLY A 442 3.03 21.46 -18.23
C GLY A 442 2.76 19.96 -18.08
N THR A 443 3.58 19.17 -18.76
CA THR A 443 3.54 17.70 -18.69
C THR A 443 4.93 17.23 -18.30
N GLU A 444 5.06 16.83 -17.05
CA GLU A 444 6.31 16.38 -16.47
C GLU A 444 6.43 14.87 -16.57
N ARG A 445 7.55 14.41 -17.09
CA ARG A 445 7.78 13.00 -17.38
C ARG A 445 8.51 12.34 -16.21
N ILE A 446 8.02 11.16 -15.81
CA ILE A 446 8.64 10.32 -14.80
C ILE A 446 9.07 9.03 -15.48
N ASP A 447 10.36 8.95 -15.75
CA ASP A 447 10.98 7.87 -16.50
C ASP A 447 12.06 7.20 -15.66
N SER A 448 11.89 5.92 -15.39
CA SER A 448 12.93 5.07 -14.79
C SER A 448 13.32 3.92 -15.71
N THR A 449 13.07 4.05 -17.01
CA THR A 449 13.46 3.06 -18.01
C THR A 449 14.98 2.91 -18.02
N GLY A 450 15.45 1.67 -17.85
CA GLY A 450 16.89 1.36 -17.82
C GLY A 450 17.53 1.44 -16.44
N ALA A 451 16.82 1.94 -15.42
CA ALA A 451 17.31 1.93 -14.05
C ALA A 451 17.41 0.50 -13.48
N THR A 452 18.45 0.26 -12.69
CA THR A 452 18.61 -0.97 -11.88
C THR A 452 17.85 -0.89 -10.56
N THR A 453 17.75 0.31 -9.98
CA THR A 453 16.86 0.60 -8.85
C THR A 453 16.13 1.91 -9.12
N ALA A 454 14.80 1.88 -8.97
CA ALA A 454 13.93 2.99 -9.32
C ALA A 454 12.81 3.27 -8.31
N ASN A 455 12.70 2.43 -7.28
CA ASN A 455 11.61 2.56 -6.33
C ASN A 455 11.80 3.84 -5.52
N PHE A 456 10.74 4.63 -5.44
CA PHE A 456 10.63 5.69 -4.46
C PHE A 456 10.31 5.10 -3.08
N TYR A 457 10.57 5.85 -2.02
CA TYR A 457 10.08 5.48 -0.69
C TYR A 457 8.73 6.15 -0.40
N ASN A 458 8.70 7.47 -0.20
CA ASN A 458 7.48 8.27 -0.24
C ASN A 458 7.44 9.13 -1.52
N THR A 459 6.25 9.34 -2.07
CA THR A 459 6.04 10.21 -3.23
C THR A 459 4.82 11.09 -3.05
N THR A 460 4.96 12.37 -3.38
CA THR A 460 3.88 13.36 -3.37
C THR A 460 3.74 14.02 -4.73
N PHE A 461 2.51 14.11 -5.24
CA PHE A 461 2.13 14.93 -6.39
C PHE A 461 1.27 16.11 -5.92
N ASN A 462 1.72 17.33 -6.20
CA ASN A 462 1.02 18.54 -5.79
C ASN A 462 1.39 19.74 -6.66
N ASP A 463 0.51 20.10 -7.60
CA ASP A 463 0.72 21.26 -8.48
C ASP A 463 0.29 22.61 -7.88
N GLY A 464 -0.15 22.61 -6.62
CA GLY A 464 -0.51 23.82 -5.88
C GLY A 464 -1.74 24.56 -6.43
N GLY A 465 -2.69 23.86 -7.03
CA GLY A 465 -3.87 24.44 -7.69
C GLY A 465 -3.64 24.73 -9.18
N GLY A 466 -2.62 24.12 -9.75
CA GLY A 466 -2.16 24.33 -11.12
C GLY A 466 -2.91 23.50 -12.17
N THR A 467 -2.21 23.20 -13.27
CA THR A 467 -2.70 22.30 -14.31
C THR A 467 -1.65 21.26 -14.72
N ALA A 468 -0.72 20.90 -13.83
CA ALA A 468 0.38 20.03 -14.20
C ALA A 468 -0.07 18.58 -14.41
N THR A 469 0.54 17.92 -15.38
CA THR A 469 0.36 16.49 -15.62
C THR A 469 1.67 15.75 -15.35
N TYR A 470 1.68 14.86 -14.37
CA TYR A 470 2.78 13.97 -14.07
C TYR A 470 2.58 12.66 -14.85
N GLN A 471 3.17 12.58 -16.04
CA GLN A 471 3.03 11.44 -16.93
C GLN A 471 4.11 10.39 -16.68
N LEU A 472 3.67 9.16 -16.44
CA LEU A 472 4.55 8.01 -16.31
C LEU A 472 5.07 7.55 -17.67
N ASP A 473 6.37 7.25 -17.75
CA ASP A 473 7.02 6.56 -18.88
C ASP A 473 7.59 5.18 -18.49
N SER A 474 7.42 4.80 -17.23
CA SER A 474 7.68 3.48 -16.68
C SER A 474 6.70 3.22 -15.52
N ASP A 475 6.64 1.98 -15.02
CA ASP A 475 5.86 1.67 -13.82
C ASP A 475 6.32 2.52 -12.63
N LEU A 476 5.36 3.05 -11.87
CA LEU A 476 5.62 3.81 -10.65
C LEU A 476 5.63 2.85 -9.46
N ASN A 477 6.80 2.69 -8.84
CA ASN A 477 6.98 1.85 -7.66
C ASN A 477 7.31 2.74 -6.45
N VAL A 478 6.44 2.72 -5.43
CA VAL A 478 6.56 3.48 -4.19
C VAL A 478 6.54 2.49 -3.03
N ASN A 479 7.65 2.35 -2.31
CA ASN A 479 7.79 1.33 -1.26
C ASN A 479 6.97 1.64 0.01
N HIS A 480 6.60 2.91 0.23
CA HIS A 480 5.82 3.35 1.38
C HIS A 480 4.56 4.10 0.89
N ASP A 481 4.43 5.41 1.14
CA ASP A 481 3.19 6.15 0.85
C ASP A 481 3.25 6.93 -0.46
N LEU A 482 2.16 6.85 -1.22
CA LEU A 482 1.92 7.68 -2.40
C LEU A 482 0.76 8.63 -2.12
N SER A 483 1.03 9.94 -2.19
CA SER A 483 0.03 11.00 -2.02
C SER A 483 -0.20 11.76 -3.32
N VAL A 484 -1.45 11.85 -3.74
CA VAL A 484 -1.92 12.71 -4.84
C VAL A 484 -2.78 13.80 -4.23
N ILE A 485 -2.17 14.96 -4.00
CA ILE A 485 -2.79 16.10 -3.31
C ILE A 485 -3.41 17.04 -4.34
N ASP A 486 -2.69 17.32 -5.43
CA ASP A 486 -3.17 18.13 -6.56
C ASP A 486 -2.45 17.76 -7.86
N GLY A 487 -2.90 18.31 -9.00
CA GLY A 487 -2.40 17.99 -10.33
C GLY A 487 -2.89 16.64 -10.86
N ILE A 488 -2.35 16.19 -11.99
CA ILE A 488 -2.83 14.98 -12.70
C ILE A 488 -1.74 13.91 -12.73
N LEU A 489 -1.91 12.82 -11.98
CA LEU A 489 -1.10 11.61 -12.15
C LEU A 489 -1.63 10.81 -13.35
N ASN A 490 -0.82 10.64 -14.40
CA ASN A 490 -1.22 10.02 -15.66
C ASN A 490 -0.41 8.75 -15.97
N THR A 491 -1.09 7.60 -16.00
CA THR A 491 -0.50 6.29 -16.32
C THR A 491 -0.19 6.07 -17.81
N LYS A 492 -0.38 7.12 -18.63
CA LYS A 492 -0.13 7.22 -20.07
C LYS A 492 -1.01 6.33 -20.93
N PHE A 493 -1.80 6.97 -21.80
CA PHE A 493 -2.69 6.30 -22.74
C PHE A 493 -1.94 5.32 -23.66
N GLY A 494 -2.52 4.14 -23.86
CA GLY A 494 -1.96 3.08 -24.72
C GLY A 494 -0.90 2.21 -24.06
N LEU A 495 -0.20 2.70 -23.02
CA LEU A 495 0.78 1.93 -22.25
C LEU A 495 0.24 1.49 -20.88
N ASN A 496 -0.49 2.37 -20.18
CA ASN A 496 -1.16 2.10 -18.89
C ASN A 496 -0.21 1.51 -17.83
N TYR A 497 0.89 2.21 -17.56
CA TYR A 497 1.90 1.78 -16.58
C TYR A 497 1.29 1.50 -15.21
N ALA A 498 1.82 0.49 -14.53
CA ALA A 498 1.35 0.08 -13.22
C ALA A 498 1.76 1.09 -12.14
N VAL A 499 0.95 1.16 -11.08
CA VAL A 499 1.23 1.94 -9.87
C VAL A 499 1.25 0.98 -8.69
N ASN A 500 2.42 0.75 -8.11
CA ASN A 500 2.61 -0.18 -7.00
C ASN A 500 3.01 0.58 -5.74
N VAL A 501 2.22 0.44 -4.67
CA VAL A 501 2.36 1.17 -3.41
C VAL A 501 2.47 0.20 -2.24
N GLY A 502 3.60 0.25 -1.54
CA GLY A 502 3.94 -0.66 -0.45
C GLY A 502 3.27 -0.34 0.89
N ASN A 503 2.63 0.83 1.03
CA ASN A 503 1.79 1.18 2.17
C ASN A 503 0.46 1.81 1.72
N ASP A 504 0.28 3.13 1.83
CA ASP A 504 -0.98 3.81 1.54
C ASP A 504 -0.97 4.59 0.22
N PHE A 505 -2.07 4.46 -0.53
CA PHE A 505 -2.40 5.34 -1.65
C PHE A 505 -3.43 6.37 -1.17
N LEU A 506 -3.03 7.63 -1.09
CA LEU A 506 -3.85 8.74 -0.59
C LEU A 506 -4.12 9.75 -1.70
N GLN A 507 -5.32 9.72 -2.26
CA GLN A 507 -5.82 10.81 -3.09
C GLN A 507 -6.74 11.70 -2.24
N SER A 508 -6.27 12.89 -1.90
CA SER A 508 -7.01 13.90 -1.12
C SER A 508 -7.47 15.11 -1.94
N GLY A 509 -7.11 15.10 -3.22
CA GLY A 509 -7.43 16.09 -4.24
C GLY A 509 -6.91 15.52 -5.56
N GLY A 510 -6.38 16.39 -6.44
CA GLY A 510 -5.76 15.98 -7.70
C GLY A 510 -6.60 15.04 -8.56
N ARG A 511 -6.03 14.59 -9.67
CA ARG A 511 -6.66 13.69 -10.63
C ARG A 511 -5.74 12.48 -10.88
N VAL A 512 -6.30 11.30 -11.04
CA VAL A 512 -5.55 10.06 -11.27
C VAL A 512 -6.10 9.35 -12.50
N GLU A 513 -5.49 9.66 -13.64
CA GLU A 513 -5.81 9.04 -14.92
C GLU A 513 -5.21 7.62 -14.96
N ALA A 514 -5.84 6.70 -14.23
CA ALA A 514 -5.43 5.31 -14.10
C ALA A 514 -5.75 4.48 -15.36
N ARG A 515 -6.74 4.85 -16.18
CA ARG A 515 -7.01 4.20 -17.47
C ARG A 515 -7.16 2.69 -17.32
N SER A 516 -6.48 1.87 -18.13
CA SER A 516 -6.52 0.40 -18.00
C SER A 516 -5.37 -0.17 -17.17
N SER A 517 -4.71 0.65 -16.36
CA SER A 517 -3.57 0.23 -15.54
C SER A 517 -4.00 -0.66 -14.36
N THR A 518 -3.00 -1.26 -13.72
CA THR A 518 -3.16 -1.95 -12.44
C THR A 518 -2.56 -1.11 -11.33
N LEU A 519 -3.37 -0.82 -10.31
CA LEU A 519 -2.93 -0.22 -9.06
C LEU A 519 -2.84 -1.33 -8.00
N THR A 520 -1.68 -1.50 -7.41
CA THR A 520 -1.43 -2.46 -6.32
C THR A 520 -1.14 -1.69 -5.04
N VAL A 521 -1.92 -1.92 -3.98
CA VAL A 521 -1.78 -1.20 -2.70
C VAL A 521 -1.78 -2.16 -1.53
N ALA A 522 -0.83 -1.98 -0.61
CA ALA A 522 -0.65 -2.89 0.52
C ALA A 522 -1.60 -2.64 1.69
N ARG A 523 -2.00 -1.40 1.95
CA ARG A 523 -2.76 -1.09 3.17
C ARG A 523 -4.02 -0.29 2.89
N HIS A 524 -3.96 1.04 2.84
CA HIS A 524 -5.14 1.86 2.59
C HIS A 524 -5.14 2.40 1.16
N PHE A 525 -6.28 2.26 0.48
CA PHE A 525 -6.56 2.97 -0.76
C PHE A 525 -7.65 4.00 -0.50
N MET A 526 -7.32 5.27 -0.70
CA MET A 526 -8.27 6.37 -0.62
C MET A 526 -8.32 7.09 -1.97
N ALA A 527 -9.50 7.06 -2.60
CA ALA A 527 -9.84 7.91 -3.74
C ALA A 527 -10.88 8.95 -3.31
N ASP A 528 -10.75 10.17 -3.82
CA ASP A 528 -11.61 11.30 -3.46
C ASP A 528 -12.83 11.47 -4.38
N GLY A 529 -12.93 10.72 -5.48
CA GLY A 529 -14.05 10.83 -6.43
C GLY A 529 -13.93 11.94 -7.46
N SER A 530 -12.82 12.69 -7.51
CA SER A 530 -12.63 13.82 -8.42
C SER A 530 -12.65 13.40 -9.90
N GLU A 531 -12.35 12.13 -10.21
CA GLU A 531 -12.34 11.58 -11.56
C GLU A 531 -13.25 10.36 -11.71
N ILE A 532 -14.22 10.45 -12.63
CA ILE A 532 -15.27 9.43 -12.81
C ILE A 532 -15.30 8.78 -14.20
N ASN A 533 -14.72 9.37 -15.24
CA ASN A 533 -14.86 8.86 -16.61
C ASN A 533 -13.61 8.12 -17.11
N ASP A 534 -12.42 8.70 -16.95
CA ASP A 534 -11.15 8.14 -17.46
C ASP A 534 -10.19 7.62 -16.37
N GLY A 535 -10.52 7.84 -15.09
CA GLY A 535 -9.71 7.42 -13.94
C GLY A 535 -9.83 5.93 -13.64
N TYR A 536 -10.66 5.56 -12.66
CA TYR A 536 -10.66 4.20 -12.11
C TYR A 536 -11.59 3.19 -12.80
N ASN A 537 -12.60 3.64 -13.56
CA ASN A 537 -13.60 2.75 -14.18
C ASN A 537 -12.99 1.71 -15.12
N SER A 538 -11.87 2.02 -15.77
CA SER A 538 -11.18 1.10 -16.66
C SER A 538 -10.05 0.33 -15.96
N ALA A 539 -9.69 0.72 -14.74
CA ALA A 539 -8.50 0.27 -14.05
C ALA A 539 -8.77 -0.98 -13.20
N SER A 540 -7.68 -1.64 -12.81
CA SER A 540 -7.69 -2.75 -11.86
C SER A 540 -7.12 -2.29 -10.53
N LEU A 541 -7.85 -2.48 -9.43
CA LEU A 541 -7.32 -2.29 -8.09
C LEU A 541 -7.04 -3.64 -7.43
N VAL A 542 -5.83 -3.80 -6.90
CA VAL A 542 -5.39 -4.96 -6.13
C VAL A 542 -4.98 -4.51 -4.72
N MET A 543 -5.76 -4.89 -3.72
CA MET A 543 -5.42 -4.71 -2.31
C MET A 543 -4.73 -5.99 -1.80
N ASN A 544 -3.40 -5.97 -1.66
CA ASN A 544 -2.63 -7.19 -1.36
C ASN A 544 -2.26 -7.38 0.12
N GLY A 545 -2.55 -6.41 0.99
CA GLY A 545 -2.43 -6.52 2.43
C GLY A 545 -3.72 -6.18 3.18
N THR A 546 -3.62 -6.03 4.51
CA THR A 546 -4.74 -5.68 5.37
C THR A 546 -4.91 -4.18 5.45
N GLY A 547 -6.12 -3.69 5.18
CA GLY A 547 -6.42 -2.27 5.33
C GLY A 547 -7.80 -1.91 4.79
N SER A 548 -7.96 -0.70 4.28
CA SER A 548 -9.28 -0.17 3.90
C SER A 548 -9.30 0.41 2.51
N LEU A 549 -10.45 0.29 1.85
CA LEU A 549 -10.76 0.97 0.60
C LEU A 549 -11.81 2.04 0.89
N THR A 550 -11.51 3.28 0.51
CA THR A 550 -12.42 4.43 0.56
C THR A 550 -12.50 5.05 -0.81
N TYR A 551 -13.71 5.23 -1.32
CA TYR A 551 -13.94 5.95 -2.57
C TYR A 551 -15.00 7.03 -2.32
N SER A 552 -14.52 8.21 -1.92
CA SER A 552 -15.34 9.37 -1.57
C SER A 552 -15.92 10.02 -2.83
N ASN A 553 -16.95 10.86 -2.66
CA ASN A 553 -17.60 11.66 -3.71
C ASN A 553 -18.02 10.93 -5.00
N LEU A 554 -18.25 9.62 -4.93
CA LEU A 554 -18.71 8.84 -6.06
C LEU A 554 -20.20 9.12 -6.36
N SER A 555 -20.46 10.16 -7.15
CA SER A 555 -21.81 10.69 -7.46
C SER A 555 -22.75 9.67 -8.11
N SER A 556 -22.21 8.65 -8.78
CA SER A 556 -22.94 7.57 -9.43
C SER A 556 -22.33 6.20 -9.11
N GLY A 557 -22.42 5.79 -7.85
CA GLY A 557 -21.86 4.51 -7.36
C GLY A 557 -22.36 3.23 -8.03
N TRP A 558 -23.40 3.32 -8.87
CA TRP A 558 -23.91 2.22 -9.70
C TRP A 558 -23.31 2.21 -11.12
N ALA A 559 -22.70 3.31 -11.56
CA ALA A 559 -21.98 3.40 -12.84
C ALA A 559 -20.46 3.31 -12.64
N ASN A 560 -19.95 3.88 -11.55
CA ASN A 560 -18.54 4.16 -11.36
C ASN A 560 -17.92 3.28 -10.27
N GLY A 561 -16.63 2.99 -10.41
CA GLY A 561 -15.85 2.14 -9.50
C GLY A 561 -14.60 1.64 -10.21
N PHE A 562 -14.41 0.33 -10.26
CA PHE A 562 -13.24 -0.30 -10.91
C PHE A 562 -13.65 -1.30 -11.98
N ARG A 563 -12.80 -1.52 -12.98
CA ARG A 563 -13.00 -2.60 -13.94
C ARG A 563 -12.82 -3.95 -13.28
N TYR A 564 -11.73 -4.10 -12.54
CA TYR A 564 -11.42 -5.27 -11.74
C TYR A 564 -11.09 -4.83 -10.32
N LEU A 565 -11.57 -5.58 -9.33
CA LEU A 565 -11.25 -5.34 -7.93
C LEU A 565 -10.82 -6.66 -7.31
N THR A 566 -9.59 -6.69 -6.78
CA THR A 566 -9.03 -7.86 -6.10
C THR A 566 -8.75 -7.51 -4.64
N VAL A 567 -9.39 -8.21 -3.71
CA VAL A 567 -9.41 -7.90 -2.28
C VAL A 567 -9.37 -9.16 -1.43
N GLY A 568 -9.23 -9.01 -0.11
CA GLY A 568 -9.30 -10.14 0.82
C GLY A 568 -8.30 -11.24 0.48
N GLN A 569 -7.06 -10.89 0.16
CA GLN A 569 -6.00 -11.86 -0.15
C GLN A 569 -5.70 -12.76 1.07
N SER A 570 -4.96 -13.85 0.87
CA SER A 570 -4.68 -14.82 1.92
C SER A 570 -4.11 -14.17 3.18
N GLY A 571 -4.77 -14.38 4.33
CA GLY A 571 -4.39 -13.81 5.62
C GLY A 571 -4.74 -12.32 5.80
N ASN A 572 -5.37 -11.69 4.81
CA ASN A 572 -5.64 -10.25 4.80
C ASN A 572 -7.12 -9.91 4.86
N THR A 573 -7.43 -8.76 5.46
CA THR A 573 -8.78 -8.18 5.47
C THR A 573 -8.80 -6.86 4.72
N THR A 574 -9.68 -6.74 3.72
CA THR A 574 -10.01 -5.46 3.09
C THR A 574 -11.32 -4.95 3.66
N THR A 575 -11.30 -3.79 4.31
CA THR A 575 -12.50 -3.16 4.89
C THR A 575 -13.00 -2.02 4.01
N LEU A 576 -14.26 -2.09 3.57
CA LEU A 576 -14.95 -0.99 2.92
C LEU A 576 -15.53 -0.07 4.00
N LEU A 577 -15.19 1.22 3.96
CA LEU A 577 -15.77 2.19 4.90
C LEU A 577 -17.23 2.53 4.54
N SER A 578 -17.98 3.00 5.54
CA SER A 578 -19.45 2.92 5.61
C SER A 578 -20.25 3.68 4.54
N SER A 579 -19.60 4.51 3.72
CA SER A 579 -20.24 5.27 2.63
C SER A 579 -20.00 4.70 1.22
N ASN A 580 -19.18 3.65 1.09
CA ASN A 580 -18.80 3.15 -0.23
C ASN A 580 -19.99 2.48 -0.95
N ARG A 581 -20.43 3.11 -2.03
CA ARG A 581 -21.36 2.55 -3.02
C ARG A 581 -20.60 2.57 -4.34
N MET A 582 -20.14 1.43 -4.83
CA MET A 582 -19.29 1.38 -6.02
C MET A 582 -19.63 0.19 -6.93
N THR A 583 -19.28 0.33 -8.19
CA THR A 583 -19.44 -0.71 -9.20
C THR A 583 -18.13 -1.45 -9.43
N VAL A 584 -18.23 -2.77 -9.60
CA VAL A 584 -17.18 -3.56 -10.22
C VAL A 584 -17.68 -3.97 -11.61
N ILE A 585 -17.07 -3.39 -12.64
CA ILE A 585 -17.59 -3.43 -14.01
C ILE A 585 -17.41 -4.81 -14.62
N ASN A 586 -16.28 -5.47 -14.39
CA ASN A 586 -16.02 -6.81 -14.89
C ASN A 586 -16.02 -7.87 -13.78
N GLN A 587 -15.05 -7.88 -12.87
CA GLN A 587 -14.97 -8.96 -11.88
C GLN A 587 -14.43 -8.49 -10.53
N LEU A 588 -15.15 -8.86 -9.47
CA LEU A 588 -14.70 -8.82 -8.09
C LEU A 588 -14.05 -10.16 -7.76
N VAL A 589 -12.78 -10.14 -7.36
CA VAL A 589 -12.03 -11.29 -6.87
C VAL A 589 -11.82 -11.14 -5.38
N VAL A 590 -12.33 -12.09 -4.59
CA VAL A 590 -12.04 -12.19 -3.16
C VAL A 590 -11.14 -13.40 -2.94
N GLY A 591 -9.93 -13.15 -2.43
CA GLY A 591 -8.98 -14.21 -2.07
C GLY A 591 -9.44 -15.02 -0.85
N SER A 592 -8.57 -15.85 -0.29
CA SER A 592 -8.88 -16.67 0.89
C SER A 592 -8.96 -15.90 2.22
N GLY A 593 -8.89 -14.56 2.20
CA GLY A 593 -9.08 -13.67 3.34
C GLY A 593 -10.51 -13.10 3.41
N SER A 594 -10.64 -11.87 3.92
CA SER A 594 -11.93 -11.25 4.21
C SER A 594 -12.15 -9.94 3.45
N LEU A 595 -13.36 -9.75 2.93
CA LEU A 595 -13.91 -8.48 2.47
C LEU A 595 -15.00 -8.05 3.46
N GLY A 596 -14.75 -6.99 4.23
CA GLY A 596 -15.65 -6.48 5.27
C GLY A 596 -16.22 -5.10 4.94
N GLY A 597 -17.25 -4.65 5.66
CA GLY A 597 -17.79 -3.29 5.58
C GLY A 597 -19.32 -3.25 5.62
N ASN A 598 -19.90 -3.34 6.82
CA ASN A 598 -21.32 -3.64 7.05
C ASN A 598 -22.33 -2.62 6.49
N SER A 599 -21.89 -1.47 5.96
CA SER A 599 -22.75 -0.48 5.29
C SER A 599 -22.46 -0.32 3.80
N ALA A 600 -21.42 -0.99 3.27
CA ALA A 600 -20.97 -0.86 1.90
C ALA A 600 -21.79 -1.70 0.91
N ASN A 601 -22.06 -1.14 -0.28
CA ASN A 601 -22.79 -1.83 -1.34
C ASN A 601 -21.89 -1.94 -2.59
N ILE A 602 -21.72 -3.16 -3.12
CA ILE A 602 -21.02 -3.39 -4.38
C ILE A 602 -22.01 -3.76 -5.47
N TYR A 603 -21.99 -3.03 -6.58
CA TYR A 603 -22.74 -3.32 -7.79
C TYR A 603 -21.89 -4.15 -8.76
N LEU A 604 -22.32 -5.37 -9.02
CA LEU A 604 -21.63 -6.37 -9.84
C LEU A 604 -22.20 -6.38 -11.26
N ARG A 605 -21.46 -5.87 -12.25
CA ARG A 605 -21.96 -5.72 -13.64
C ARG A 605 -21.46 -6.77 -14.62
N GLY A 606 -20.31 -7.38 -14.36
CA GLY A 606 -19.71 -8.29 -15.33
C GLY A 606 -20.51 -9.57 -15.51
N PHE A 607 -20.21 -10.28 -16.60
CA PHE A 607 -20.94 -11.47 -17.00
C PHE A 607 -20.00 -12.45 -17.72
N PRO A 608 -20.24 -13.77 -17.62
CA PRO A 608 -21.23 -14.40 -16.75
C PRO A 608 -20.78 -14.47 -15.27
N ASN A 609 -19.50 -14.23 -14.97
CA ASN A 609 -18.93 -14.46 -13.63
C ASN A 609 -18.42 -13.15 -13.00
N PRO A 610 -19.31 -12.26 -12.50
CA PRO A 610 -18.89 -11.00 -11.90
C PRO A 610 -18.20 -11.14 -10.54
N LEU A 611 -18.32 -12.31 -9.91
CA LEU A 611 -17.75 -12.62 -8.62
C LEU A 611 -16.92 -13.90 -8.73
N ALA A 612 -15.67 -13.83 -8.30
CA ALA A 612 -14.78 -14.97 -8.12
C ALA A 612 -14.33 -15.00 -6.66
N VAL A 613 -14.47 -16.16 -6.01
CA VAL A 613 -14.14 -16.36 -4.61
C VAL A 613 -13.23 -17.57 -4.46
N SER A 614 -12.35 -17.52 -3.46
CA SER A 614 -11.67 -18.71 -2.97
C SER A 614 -12.61 -19.47 -2.01
N PRO A 615 -12.45 -20.80 -1.83
CA PRO A 615 -13.34 -21.56 -0.94
C PRO A 615 -13.45 -20.99 0.49
N ASN A 616 -12.34 -20.45 1.01
CA ASN A 616 -12.26 -19.88 2.36
C ASN A 616 -12.52 -18.37 2.42
N SER A 617 -12.96 -17.73 1.35
CA SER A 617 -13.27 -16.29 1.38
C SER A 617 -14.31 -15.98 2.47
N ARG A 618 -14.24 -14.79 3.05
CA ARG A 618 -15.31 -14.22 3.88
C ARG A 618 -15.79 -12.93 3.25
N ILE A 619 -17.09 -12.79 3.03
CA ILE A 619 -17.69 -11.58 2.45
C ILE A 619 -18.79 -11.09 3.38
N ASP A 620 -18.51 -9.98 4.07
CA ASP A 620 -19.31 -9.37 5.13
C ASP A 620 -19.47 -7.87 4.85
N ILE A 621 -20.28 -7.57 3.83
CA ILE A 621 -20.68 -6.22 3.44
C ILE A 621 -22.21 -6.11 3.48
N ASN A 622 -22.76 -4.90 3.39
CA ASN A 622 -24.22 -4.74 3.43
C ASN A 622 -24.91 -5.53 2.31
N GLN A 623 -24.51 -5.27 1.05
CA GLN A 623 -25.16 -5.88 -0.11
C GLN A 623 -24.18 -6.18 -1.25
N LEU A 624 -24.25 -7.41 -1.76
CA LEU A 624 -23.80 -7.76 -3.11
C LEU A 624 -24.99 -7.58 -4.06
N ARG A 625 -24.90 -6.56 -4.91
CA ARG A 625 -25.96 -6.20 -5.85
C ARG A 625 -25.61 -6.71 -7.24
N PHE A 626 -26.31 -7.74 -7.69
CA PHE A 626 -26.18 -8.23 -9.07
C PHE A 626 -26.89 -7.25 -10.02
N PHE A 627 -26.12 -6.70 -10.95
CA PHE A 627 -26.46 -5.52 -11.75
C PHE A 627 -26.15 -5.73 -13.25
N GLY A 628 -26.17 -6.98 -13.73
CA GLY A 628 -25.99 -7.32 -15.14
C GLY A 628 -27.30 -7.24 -15.95
N ASN A 629 -27.19 -6.95 -17.24
CA ASN A 629 -28.27 -7.04 -18.25
C ASN A 629 -28.32 -8.42 -18.95
N SER A 630 -27.53 -9.37 -18.47
CA SER A 630 -27.37 -10.73 -18.97
C SER A 630 -27.28 -11.68 -17.77
N ALA A 631 -27.29 -12.99 -18.04
CA ALA A 631 -27.15 -13.99 -16.99
C ALA A 631 -25.80 -13.85 -16.25
N GLN A 632 -25.87 -13.81 -14.92
CA GLN A 632 -24.74 -13.80 -14.00
C GLN A 632 -24.78 -15.07 -13.15
N ASN A 633 -23.62 -15.49 -12.67
CA ASN A 633 -23.46 -16.66 -11.81
C ASN A 633 -23.10 -16.24 -10.39
N LEU A 634 -23.69 -16.94 -9.41
CA LEU A 634 -23.32 -16.89 -8.01
C LEU A 634 -22.51 -18.15 -7.68
N PRO A 635 -21.21 -18.02 -7.30
CA PRO A 635 -20.42 -19.16 -6.83
C PRO A 635 -20.89 -19.63 -5.44
N SER A 636 -20.59 -20.88 -5.10
CA SER A 636 -20.67 -21.35 -3.71
C SER A 636 -19.59 -20.67 -2.86
N LEU A 637 -19.86 -20.60 -1.55
CA LEU A 637 -18.90 -20.10 -0.58
C LEU A 637 -18.99 -20.96 0.66
N LEU A 638 -17.87 -21.58 1.07
CA LEU A 638 -17.87 -22.55 2.19
C LEU A 638 -18.34 -21.93 3.50
N ASN A 639 -17.95 -20.68 3.74
CA ASN A 639 -18.33 -19.91 4.93
C ASN A 639 -19.74 -19.29 4.83
N GLY A 640 -20.41 -19.44 3.68
CA GLY A 640 -21.63 -18.70 3.37
C GLY A 640 -21.39 -17.20 3.14
N TYR A 641 -22.41 -16.52 2.65
CA TYR A 641 -22.40 -15.08 2.45
C TYR A 641 -22.96 -14.37 3.69
N ASP A 642 -22.13 -13.57 4.37
CA ASP A 642 -22.56 -12.62 5.42
C ASP A 642 -23.10 -11.31 4.81
N SER A 643 -23.49 -11.34 3.53
CA SER A 643 -23.96 -10.19 2.77
C SER A 643 -25.32 -10.47 2.14
N THR A 644 -26.21 -9.48 2.15
CA THR A 644 -27.49 -9.59 1.45
C THR A 644 -27.26 -9.67 -0.05
N ILE A 645 -27.85 -10.68 -0.70
CA ILE A 645 -27.83 -10.84 -2.15
C ILE A 645 -29.06 -10.14 -2.72
N ARG A 646 -28.83 -9.14 -3.59
CA ARG A 646 -29.92 -8.37 -4.19
C ARG A 646 -29.79 -8.30 -5.71
N LEU A 647 -30.88 -8.50 -6.43
CA LEU A 647 -30.94 -8.35 -7.90
C LEU A 647 -31.50 -6.97 -8.24
N SER A 648 -30.76 -6.18 -9.02
CA SER A 648 -30.99 -4.73 -9.09
C SER A 648 -31.13 -4.13 -10.50
N TRP A 649 -30.63 -4.75 -11.58
CA TRP A 649 -30.73 -4.19 -12.94
C TRP A 649 -31.91 -4.77 -13.73
N PRO A 650 -32.50 -4.06 -14.72
CA PRO A 650 -33.54 -4.63 -15.56
C PRO A 650 -33.04 -5.87 -16.31
N GLY A 651 -33.75 -6.99 -16.14
CA GLY A 651 -33.43 -8.25 -16.80
C GLY A 651 -32.30 -9.04 -16.15
N THR A 652 -31.89 -8.71 -14.91
CA THR A 652 -30.88 -9.51 -14.21
C THR A 652 -31.37 -10.94 -13.99
N ILE A 653 -30.58 -11.89 -14.46
CA ILE A 653 -30.77 -13.32 -14.19
C ILE A 653 -29.57 -13.78 -13.36
N LEU A 654 -29.80 -14.31 -12.17
CA LEU A 654 -28.75 -14.87 -11.31
C LEU A 654 -28.90 -16.37 -11.21
N ASN A 655 -27.84 -17.10 -11.55
CA ASN A 655 -27.80 -18.56 -11.59
C ASN A 655 -26.87 -19.08 -10.49
N GLN A 656 -27.36 -19.99 -9.65
CA GLN A 656 -26.49 -20.80 -8.81
C GLN A 656 -25.66 -21.73 -9.69
N THR A 657 -24.39 -21.86 -9.34
CA THR A 657 -23.47 -22.83 -9.94
C THR A 657 -23.29 -24.09 -9.10
N GLU A 658 -23.57 -23.96 -7.79
CA GLU A 658 -23.54 -24.99 -6.76
C GLU A 658 -24.49 -24.56 -5.61
N SER A 659 -24.53 -25.34 -4.52
CA SER A 659 -25.33 -24.99 -3.34
C SER A 659 -24.82 -23.71 -2.65
N VAL A 660 -25.73 -22.84 -2.26
CA VAL A 660 -25.42 -21.51 -1.69
C VAL A 660 -26.02 -21.36 -0.31
N THR A 661 -25.24 -20.81 0.62
CA THR A 661 -25.71 -20.38 1.93
C THR A 661 -25.57 -18.85 2.06
N ILE A 662 -26.66 -18.16 2.37
CA ILE A 662 -26.71 -16.78 2.81
C ILE A 662 -26.95 -16.83 4.32
N ASN A 663 -26.01 -16.31 5.11
CA ASN A 663 -25.98 -16.53 6.56
C ASN A 663 -27.07 -15.75 7.31
N VAL A 664 -27.26 -16.07 8.60
CA VAL A 664 -28.20 -15.39 9.49
C VAL A 664 -27.92 -13.88 9.53
N GLY A 665 -28.98 -13.08 9.44
CA GLY A 665 -28.89 -11.62 9.34
C GLY A 665 -28.74 -11.09 7.91
N SER A 666 -28.52 -11.96 6.92
CA SER A 666 -28.49 -11.61 5.50
C SER A 666 -29.69 -12.17 4.73
N HIS A 667 -30.08 -11.46 3.67
CA HIS A 667 -31.34 -11.68 2.96
C HIS A 667 -31.11 -12.05 1.49
N LEU A 668 -32.13 -12.63 0.87
CA LEU A 668 -32.26 -12.69 -0.59
C LEU A 668 -33.37 -11.74 -1.04
N ILE A 669 -33.03 -10.77 -1.88
CA ILE A 669 -33.97 -9.74 -2.34
C ILE A 669 -34.02 -9.70 -3.88
N ILE A 670 -35.19 -10.01 -4.43
CA ILE A 670 -35.49 -10.03 -5.86
C ILE A 670 -36.55 -8.96 -6.14
N ASP A 671 -36.15 -7.68 -6.01
CA ASP A 671 -37.07 -6.54 -6.07
C ASP A 671 -36.73 -5.54 -7.18
N GLY A 672 -35.72 -5.82 -8.01
CA GLY A 672 -35.32 -4.93 -9.09
C GLY A 672 -34.88 -3.55 -8.58
N ASP A 673 -34.19 -3.50 -7.43
CA ASP A 673 -33.84 -2.26 -6.73
C ASP A 673 -35.07 -1.39 -6.40
N SER A 674 -36.15 -2.06 -5.98
CA SER A 674 -37.46 -1.49 -5.65
C SER A 674 -38.18 -0.78 -6.81
N LEU A 675 -37.76 -1.05 -8.06
CA LEU A 675 -38.39 -0.52 -9.26
C LEU A 675 -39.34 -1.55 -9.86
N VAL A 676 -40.60 -1.13 -10.02
CA VAL A 676 -41.70 -1.98 -10.47
C VAL A 676 -41.54 -2.52 -11.89
N ASN A 677 -40.83 -1.79 -12.76
CA ASN A 677 -40.65 -2.09 -14.17
C ASN A 677 -39.37 -2.90 -14.48
N ARG A 678 -38.62 -3.33 -13.45
CA ARG A 678 -37.40 -4.13 -13.63
C ARG A 678 -37.69 -5.61 -13.45
N ALA A 679 -37.46 -6.40 -14.50
CA ALA A 679 -37.51 -7.85 -14.40
C ALA A 679 -36.27 -8.38 -13.67
N ALA A 680 -36.42 -9.41 -12.84
CA ALA A 680 -35.31 -10.08 -12.15
C ALA A 680 -35.65 -11.54 -11.84
N THR A 681 -34.71 -12.45 -12.09
CA THR A 681 -34.90 -13.88 -11.82
C THR A 681 -33.71 -14.47 -11.08
N TYR A 682 -33.96 -15.16 -9.98
CA TYR A 682 -32.97 -16.01 -9.32
C TYR A 682 -33.27 -17.48 -9.63
N ASN A 683 -32.30 -18.22 -10.16
CA ASN A 683 -32.40 -19.65 -10.45
C ASN A 683 -31.46 -20.44 -9.53
N THR A 684 -32.05 -21.36 -8.76
CA THR A 684 -31.32 -22.36 -7.96
C THR A 684 -30.62 -23.41 -8.84
N ASN A 685 -31.08 -23.61 -10.08
CA ASN A 685 -30.58 -24.63 -11.00
C ASN A 685 -30.56 -26.06 -10.42
N GLY A 686 -31.46 -26.37 -9.48
CA GLY A 686 -31.52 -27.66 -8.80
C GLY A 686 -30.52 -27.84 -7.66
N TYR A 687 -29.76 -26.79 -7.31
CA TYR A 687 -28.90 -26.79 -6.12
C TYR A 687 -29.62 -26.23 -4.90
N ASP A 688 -29.21 -26.67 -3.71
CA ASP A 688 -29.81 -26.20 -2.47
C ASP A 688 -29.49 -24.72 -2.21
N LEU A 689 -30.45 -24.03 -1.58
CA LEU A 689 -30.34 -22.64 -1.16
C LEU A 689 -30.71 -22.53 0.30
N VAL A 690 -29.80 -22.03 1.13
CA VAL A 690 -30.07 -21.67 2.53
C VAL A 690 -30.06 -20.16 2.65
N VAL A 691 -31.13 -19.57 3.18
CA VAL A 691 -31.25 -18.14 3.48
C VAL A 691 -31.54 -17.96 4.96
N GLY A 692 -30.55 -17.50 5.73
CA GLY A 692 -30.69 -17.32 7.17
C GLY A 692 -31.64 -16.18 7.55
N GLY A 693 -31.80 -15.17 6.70
CA GLY A 693 -32.80 -14.11 6.83
C GLY A 693 -34.02 -14.30 5.94
N ASN A 694 -34.58 -13.19 5.48
CA ASN A 694 -35.80 -13.14 4.66
C ASN A 694 -35.53 -13.42 3.17
N ILE A 695 -36.51 -14.02 2.50
CA ILE A 695 -36.64 -14.01 1.05
C ILE A 695 -37.73 -13.01 0.66
N GLN A 696 -37.38 -12.00 -0.13
CA GLN A 696 -38.31 -10.98 -0.63
C GLN A 696 -38.31 -10.99 -2.15
N ILE A 697 -39.50 -11.05 -2.75
CA ILE A 697 -39.70 -11.12 -4.20
C ILE A 697 -40.79 -10.13 -4.58
N GLY A 698 -40.50 -9.23 -5.52
CA GLY A 698 -41.42 -8.15 -5.88
C GLY A 698 -40.99 -6.81 -5.29
N ALA A 699 -41.28 -5.73 -5.99
CA ALA A 699 -41.27 -4.37 -5.42
C ALA A 699 -42.65 -4.00 -4.85
N GLY A 700 -43.72 -4.69 -5.30
CA GLY A 700 -45.11 -4.28 -5.13
C GLY A 700 -45.54 -3.36 -6.28
N ASN A 701 -46.78 -3.47 -6.77
CA ASN A 701 -47.22 -2.76 -7.99
C ASN A 701 -46.40 -3.12 -9.24
N ASP A 702 -45.84 -4.33 -9.29
CA ASP A 702 -44.91 -4.76 -10.33
C ASP A 702 -45.53 -4.75 -11.73
N THR A 703 -44.77 -4.23 -12.69
CA THR A 703 -45.12 -4.22 -14.13
C THR A 703 -44.16 -5.08 -14.95
N ALA A 704 -43.09 -5.58 -14.32
CA ALA A 704 -42.16 -6.56 -14.87
C ALA A 704 -41.94 -7.70 -13.87
N LEU A 705 -41.76 -8.91 -14.40
CA LEU A 705 -41.71 -10.14 -13.62
C LEU A 705 -40.50 -10.21 -12.68
N LYS A 706 -40.74 -10.54 -11.41
CA LYS A 706 -39.73 -10.86 -10.40
C LYS A 706 -39.96 -12.27 -9.91
N ARG A 707 -38.95 -13.12 -9.98
CA ARG A 707 -39.13 -14.57 -9.84
C ARG A 707 -38.01 -15.23 -9.04
N LEU A 708 -38.39 -16.13 -8.13
CA LEU A 708 -37.50 -17.17 -7.60
C LEU A 708 -37.84 -18.50 -8.26
N ASN A 709 -36.88 -19.12 -8.94
CA ASN A 709 -37.04 -20.45 -9.53
C ASN A 709 -36.29 -21.49 -8.70
N THR A 710 -37.05 -22.35 -8.04
CA THR A 710 -36.58 -23.38 -7.09
C THR A 710 -36.63 -24.79 -7.68
N THR A 711 -36.81 -24.91 -9.00
CA THR A 711 -37.01 -26.21 -9.67
C THR A 711 -35.93 -27.23 -9.28
N ASN A 712 -36.33 -28.42 -8.82
CA ASN A 712 -35.46 -29.52 -8.35
C ASN A 712 -34.54 -29.19 -7.16
N SER A 713 -34.82 -28.15 -6.36
CA SER A 713 -33.95 -27.73 -5.24
C SER A 713 -34.63 -27.82 -3.87
N THR A 714 -33.81 -27.86 -2.81
CA THR A 714 -34.26 -27.57 -1.45
C THR A 714 -33.93 -26.12 -1.07
N VAL A 715 -34.95 -25.34 -0.70
CA VAL A 715 -34.79 -23.96 -0.22
C VAL A 715 -35.12 -23.89 1.26
N THR A 716 -34.13 -23.61 2.10
CA THR A 716 -34.31 -23.43 3.55
C THR A 716 -34.29 -21.96 3.91
N VAL A 717 -35.29 -21.49 4.66
CA VAL A 717 -35.45 -20.07 5.02
C VAL A 717 -35.60 -19.93 6.53
N GLY A 718 -34.71 -19.12 7.13
CA GLY A 718 -34.70 -18.80 8.56
C GLY A 718 -35.56 -17.59 8.94
N GLY A 719 -35.81 -16.67 8.00
CA GLY A 719 -36.69 -15.51 8.17
C GLY A 719 -38.03 -15.63 7.43
N ASP A 720 -38.61 -14.50 7.05
CA ASP A 720 -39.90 -14.44 6.35
C ASP A 720 -39.75 -14.78 4.85
N ILE A 721 -40.82 -15.30 4.25
CA ILE A 721 -40.97 -15.39 2.79
C ILE A 721 -42.08 -14.43 2.37
N GLU A 722 -41.73 -13.43 1.55
CA GLU A 722 -42.66 -12.44 1.03
C GLU A 722 -42.60 -12.39 -0.50
N VAL A 723 -43.63 -12.91 -1.15
CA VAL A 723 -43.97 -12.56 -2.52
C VAL A 723 -44.88 -11.34 -2.45
N ARG A 724 -44.42 -10.16 -2.88
CA ARG A 724 -45.20 -8.93 -2.79
C ARG A 724 -46.39 -8.95 -3.76
N SER A 725 -47.49 -8.35 -3.32
CA SER A 725 -48.71 -8.24 -4.12
C SER A 725 -48.49 -7.36 -5.35
N ILE A 726 -49.04 -7.78 -6.47
CA ILE A 726 -49.13 -6.97 -7.68
C ILE A 726 -49.85 -5.64 -7.48
N GLY A 727 -50.76 -5.48 -6.49
CA GLY A 727 -51.51 -4.23 -6.29
C GLY A 727 -52.11 -3.65 -7.59
N SER A 728 -51.75 -2.42 -7.96
CA SER A 728 -52.11 -1.76 -9.22
C SER A 728 -51.19 -2.07 -10.41
N GLY A 729 -50.21 -2.94 -10.22
CA GLY A 729 -49.28 -3.42 -11.25
C GLY A 729 -49.96 -4.34 -12.26
N SER A 730 -49.19 -4.75 -13.27
CA SER A 730 -49.65 -5.62 -14.37
C SER A 730 -49.01 -7.00 -14.39
N VAL A 731 -48.00 -7.26 -13.54
CA VAL A 731 -47.30 -8.55 -13.46
C VAL A 731 -47.09 -8.96 -12.00
N GLN A 732 -47.52 -10.17 -11.64
CA GLN A 732 -47.35 -10.73 -10.30
C GLN A 732 -45.93 -11.30 -10.15
N ALA A 733 -45.27 -10.97 -9.04
CA ALA A 733 -44.05 -11.66 -8.62
C ALA A 733 -44.37 -13.10 -8.24
N ASP A 734 -43.47 -14.05 -8.49
CA ASP A 734 -43.78 -15.47 -8.30
C ASP A 734 -42.61 -16.34 -7.82
N ILE A 735 -42.97 -17.55 -7.40
CA ILE A 735 -42.06 -18.66 -7.14
C ILE A 735 -42.41 -19.83 -8.06
N ILE A 736 -41.43 -20.34 -8.80
CA ILE A 736 -41.55 -21.64 -9.49
C ILE A 736 -41.06 -22.72 -8.54
N SER A 737 -41.94 -23.66 -8.21
CA SER A 737 -41.69 -24.69 -7.19
C SER A 737 -41.62 -26.12 -7.72
N THR A 738 -41.56 -26.35 -9.03
CA THR A 738 -41.57 -27.70 -9.63
C THR A 738 -40.53 -28.64 -8.99
N ASP A 739 -40.98 -29.77 -8.44
CA ASP A 739 -40.10 -30.76 -7.78
C ASP A 739 -39.16 -30.16 -6.70
N SER A 740 -39.57 -29.05 -6.08
CA SER A 740 -38.82 -28.37 -5.03
C SER A 740 -39.32 -28.72 -3.63
N THR A 741 -38.49 -28.45 -2.63
CA THR A 741 -38.88 -28.44 -1.22
C THR A 741 -38.54 -27.12 -0.57
N ILE A 742 -39.52 -26.42 -0.01
CA ILE A 742 -39.30 -25.23 0.83
C ILE A 742 -39.37 -25.62 2.31
N ILE A 743 -38.33 -25.32 3.06
CA ILE A 743 -38.18 -25.59 4.50
C ILE A 743 -38.22 -24.27 5.28
N LEU A 744 -39.16 -24.15 6.20
CA LEU A 744 -39.28 -23.02 7.12
C LEU A 744 -38.64 -23.41 8.46
N ASN A 745 -37.42 -22.94 8.73
CA ASN A 745 -36.60 -23.39 9.86
C ASN A 745 -36.25 -22.26 10.86
N GLY A 746 -37.02 -21.19 10.89
CA GLY A 746 -36.73 -20.02 11.70
C GLY A 746 -36.71 -20.32 13.19
N SER A 747 -35.88 -19.56 13.91
CA SER A 747 -35.80 -19.55 15.38
C SER A 747 -36.66 -18.45 16.02
N ALA A 748 -37.30 -17.62 15.20
CA ALA A 748 -38.28 -16.60 15.57
C ALA A 748 -39.60 -16.82 14.80
N SER A 749 -40.57 -15.95 15.04
CA SER A 749 -41.81 -15.90 14.24
C SER A 749 -41.46 -15.78 12.76
N GLN A 750 -42.02 -16.64 11.92
CA GLN A 750 -41.88 -16.57 10.46
C GLN A 750 -43.22 -16.28 9.80
N THR A 751 -43.28 -15.24 8.99
CA THR A 751 -44.45 -14.91 8.18
C THR A 751 -44.23 -15.38 6.74
N VAL A 752 -45.25 -16.02 6.17
CA VAL A 752 -45.25 -16.54 4.80
C VAL A 752 -46.40 -15.91 4.04
N THR A 753 -46.06 -15.16 2.99
CA THR A 753 -47.01 -14.52 2.06
C THR A 753 -46.65 -14.94 0.63
N MET A 754 -47.54 -15.66 -0.05
CA MET A 754 -47.25 -16.27 -1.35
C MET A 754 -47.94 -15.59 -2.54
N ASN A 755 -48.96 -14.78 -2.30
CA ASN A 755 -49.75 -14.02 -3.27
C ASN A 755 -50.09 -14.82 -4.55
N GLY A 756 -50.55 -16.07 -4.35
CA GLY A 756 -50.96 -16.97 -5.43
C GLY A 756 -49.88 -17.93 -5.95
N SER A 757 -48.64 -17.85 -5.45
CA SER A 757 -47.61 -18.87 -5.68
C SER A 757 -47.90 -20.14 -4.87
N ASN A 758 -47.53 -21.30 -5.42
CA ASN A 758 -47.76 -22.60 -4.79
C ASN A 758 -46.44 -23.24 -4.32
N PHE A 759 -46.54 -24.11 -3.33
CA PHE A 759 -45.46 -25.01 -2.93
C PHE A 759 -45.57 -26.32 -3.71
N ASN A 760 -44.43 -26.96 -3.99
CA ASN A 760 -44.44 -28.39 -4.29
C ASN A 760 -44.41 -29.15 -2.98
N ASN A 761 -43.26 -29.19 -2.30
CA ASN A 761 -43.18 -29.69 -0.93
C ASN A 761 -42.95 -28.54 0.04
N LEU A 762 -43.74 -28.48 1.11
CA LEU A 762 -43.57 -27.53 2.21
C LEU A 762 -43.24 -28.30 3.49
N THR A 763 -42.12 -27.96 4.12
CA THR A 763 -41.70 -28.53 5.41
C THR A 763 -41.55 -27.44 6.46
N VAL A 764 -42.14 -27.63 7.63
CA VAL A 764 -41.99 -26.73 8.78
C VAL A 764 -41.11 -27.39 9.83
N THR A 765 -40.02 -26.71 10.15
CA THR A 765 -39.08 -27.05 11.24
C THR A 765 -38.85 -25.91 12.23
N ASN A 766 -39.64 -24.84 12.13
CA ASN A 766 -39.60 -23.72 13.04
C ASN A 766 -39.88 -24.20 14.48
N THR A 767 -38.91 -23.96 15.36
CA THR A 767 -38.91 -24.38 16.77
C THR A 767 -39.35 -23.27 17.72
N SER A 768 -39.62 -22.07 17.20
CA SER A 768 -40.04 -20.93 18.01
C SER A 768 -41.47 -21.11 18.51
N THR A 769 -41.78 -20.51 19.66
CA THR A 769 -43.14 -20.54 20.23
C THR A 769 -44.17 -19.81 19.38
N SER A 770 -43.75 -18.75 18.68
CA SER A 770 -44.58 -18.00 17.73
C SER A 770 -44.83 -18.78 16.44
N GLY A 771 -43.88 -19.65 16.06
CA GLY A 771 -43.99 -20.57 14.95
C GLY A 771 -44.09 -19.88 13.59
N VAL A 772 -44.86 -20.48 12.69
CA VAL A 772 -45.10 -19.99 11.33
C VAL A 772 -46.50 -19.37 11.22
N ILE A 773 -46.59 -18.21 10.59
CA ILE A 773 -47.82 -17.51 10.26
C ILE A 773 -48.00 -17.53 8.74
N PHE A 774 -49.00 -18.27 8.25
CA PHE A 774 -49.39 -18.24 6.84
C PHE A 774 -50.38 -17.09 6.64
N ALA A 775 -49.92 -16.00 6.03
CA ALA A 775 -50.68 -14.76 5.89
C ALA A 775 -51.78 -14.84 4.81
N ASP A 776 -51.64 -15.76 3.86
CA ASP A 776 -52.57 -15.98 2.76
C ASP A 776 -52.74 -17.47 2.41
N THR A 777 -53.57 -17.74 1.40
CA THR A 777 -53.83 -19.08 0.87
C THR A 777 -52.58 -19.69 0.22
N PHE A 778 -52.41 -21.01 0.34
CA PHE A 778 -51.46 -21.76 -0.47
C PHE A 778 -52.02 -23.10 -0.93
N THR A 779 -51.47 -23.60 -2.02
CA THR A 779 -51.55 -25.02 -2.39
C THR A 779 -50.17 -25.66 -2.26
N ALA A 780 -50.11 -26.86 -1.71
CA ALA A 780 -48.91 -27.69 -1.65
C ALA A 780 -49.22 -29.10 -2.18
N ASN A 781 -48.24 -29.74 -2.82
CA ASN A 781 -48.35 -31.17 -3.10
C ASN A 781 -48.16 -31.97 -1.81
N ASP A 782 -47.08 -31.72 -1.09
CA ASP A 782 -46.80 -32.35 0.19
C ASP A 782 -46.58 -31.31 1.29
N PHE A 783 -47.19 -31.52 2.47
CA PHE A 783 -47.04 -30.64 3.62
C PHE A 783 -46.62 -31.43 4.86
N THR A 784 -45.46 -31.09 5.41
CA THR A 784 -44.84 -31.81 6.52
C THR A 784 -44.52 -30.88 7.69
N ASN A 785 -44.92 -31.26 8.90
CA ASN A 785 -44.39 -30.72 10.16
C ASN A 785 -44.23 -31.89 11.15
N THR A 786 -43.00 -32.14 11.58
CA THR A 786 -42.67 -33.18 12.57
C THR A 786 -41.93 -32.63 13.78
N THR A 787 -41.99 -31.30 13.98
CA THR A 787 -41.25 -30.59 15.03
C THR A 787 -42.13 -30.44 16.26
N PRO A 788 -41.87 -31.17 17.36
CA PRO A 788 -42.74 -31.13 18.54
C PRO A 788 -42.90 -29.70 19.09
N ASN A 789 -44.09 -29.37 19.60
CA ASN A 789 -44.49 -28.03 20.05
C ASN A 789 -44.46 -26.90 18.98
N SER A 790 -44.26 -27.22 17.70
CA SER A 790 -44.32 -26.20 16.64
C SER A 790 -45.73 -25.62 16.51
N THR A 791 -45.80 -24.31 16.32
CA THR A 791 -47.05 -23.56 16.11
C THR A 791 -47.20 -23.18 14.64
N MET A 792 -48.39 -23.36 14.08
CA MET A 792 -48.78 -22.88 12.76
C MET A 792 -50.08 -22.09 12.88
N THR A 793 -50.02 -20.82 12.52
CA THR A 793 -51.15 -19.90 12.50
C THR A 793 -51.59 -19.67 11.06
N PHE A 794 -52.87 -19.92 10.79
CA PHE A 794 -53.48 -19.82 9.48
C PHE A 794 -54.37 -18.59 9.42
N ALA A 795 -54.23 -17.77 8.38
CA ALA A 795 -55.04 -16.58 8.19
C ALA A 795 -56.54 -16.93 8.13
N ALA A 796 -57.33 -16.27 8.97
CA ALA A 796 -58.76 -16.51 9.07
C ALA A 796 -59.47 -16.29 7.72
N GLY A 797 -60.35 -17.23 7.35
CA GLY A 797 -61.09 -17.22 6.09
C GLY A 797 -60.29 -17.68 4.85
N GLN A 798 -58.98 -17.92 4.98
CA GLN A 798 -58.16 -18.42 3.87
C GLN A 798 -58.27 -19.93 3.72
N THR A 799 -57.86 -20.42 2.55
CA THR A 799 -57.95 -21.83 2.18
C THR A 799 -56.57 -22.43 1.99
N TYR A 800 -56.34 -23.63 2.52
CA TYR A 800 -55.05 -24.32 2.48
C TYR A 800 -55.26 -25.70 1.86
N THR A 801 -54.73 -25.92 0.66
CA THR A 801 -55.01 -27.13 -0.15
C THR A 801 -53.79 -28.04 -0.25
N ILE A 802 -53.97 -29.33 0.04
CA ILE A 802 -52.93 -30.36 -0.08
C ILE A 802 -53.34 -31.40 -1.14
N ASN A 803 -52.44 -31.71 -2.08
CA ASN A 803 -52.74 -32.60 -3.21
C ASN A 803 -52.31 -34.06 -3.03
N ASN A 804 -51.13 -34.32 -2.43
CA ASN A 804 -50.52 -35.65 -2.38
C ASN A 804 -50.42 -36.20 -0.95
N GLY A 805 -49.78 -35.47 -0.03
CA GLY A 805 -49.47 -35.99 1.30
C GLY A 805 -49.47 -34.93 2.39
N VAL A 806 -50.05 -35.26 3.54
CA VAL A 806 -49.98 -34.44 4.75
C VAL A 806 -49.41 -35.27 5.90
N THR A 807 -48.28 -34.80 6.45
CA THR A 807 -47.62 -35.40 7.61
C THR A 807 -47.47 -34.37 8.72
N LEU A 808 -48.30 -34.48 9.75
CA LEU A 808 -48.30 -33.58 10.90
C LEU A 808 -48.14 -34.42 12.16
N GLN A 809 -46.94 -34.49 12.71
CA GLN A 809 -46.62 -35.36 13.85
C GLN A 809 -46.02 -34.53 14.99
N GLY A 810 -46.80 -34.32 16.03
CA GLY A 810 -46.28 -33.85 17.32
C GLY A 810 -45.69 -35.01 18.12
N ALA A 811 -45.51 -34.80 19.42
CA ALA A 811 -45.18 -35.87 20.35
C ALA A 811 -46.09 -35.84 21.57
N SER A 812 -46.07 -36.91 22.37
CA SER A 812 -46.81 -36.98 23.63
C SER A 812 -46.39 -35.83 24.56
N GLY A 813 -47.36 -35.02 25.00
CA GLY A 813 -47.12 -33.81 25.79
C GLY A 813 -46.53 -32.63 25.00
N GLN A 814 -46.34 -32.76 23.68
CA GLN A 814 -45.73 -31.75 22.81
C GLN A 814 -46.48 -31.64 21.47
N LEU A 815 -47.77 -31.30 21.54
CA LEU A 815 -48.65 -31.26 20.37
C LEU A 815 -48.25 -30.15 19.40
N LEU A 816 -48.46 -30.38 18.10
CA LEU A 816 -48.41 -29.27 17.12
C LEU A 816 -49.65 -28.39 17.31
N THR A 817 -49.49 -27.07 17.31
CA THR A 817 -50.62 -26.15 17.39
C THR A 817 -51.02 -25.68 16.00
N LEU A 818 -52.28 -25.87 15.61
CA LEU A 818 -52.87 -25.36 14.36
C LEU A 818 -54.04 -24.44 14.72
N ALA A 819 -53.88 -23.13 14.49
CA ALA A 819 -54.83 -22.13 14.95
C ALA A 819 -55.19 -21.10 13.88
N SER A 820 -56.39 -20.52 14.00
CA SER A 820 -56.79 -19.35 13.23
C SER A 820 -56.07 -18.10 13.73
N SER A 821 -55.70 -17.20 12.83
CA SER A 821 -55.18 -15.87 13.16
C SER A 821 -56.24 -14.97 13.83
N SER A 822 -57.53 -15.30 13.71
CA SER A 822 -58.64 -14.57 14.32
C SER A 822 -59.68 -15.56 14.85
N PRO A 823 -59.61 -15.95 16.13
CA PRO A 823 -60.63 -16.77 16.80
C PRO A 823 -62.02 -16.14 16.62
N GLY A 824 -62.96 -16.89 16.03
CA GLY A 824 -64.25 -16.38 15.56
C GLY A 824 -64.49 -16.61 14.07
N THR A 825 -63.43 -16.86 13.29
CA THR A 825 -63.52 -17.18 11.85
C THR A 825 -62.66 -18.39 11.51
N HIS A 826 -63.25 -19.35 10.79
CA HIS A 826 -62.55 -20.57 10.43
C HIS A 826 -61.49 -20.34 9.35
N TRP A 827 -60.38 -21.08 9.42
CA TRP A 827 -59.49 -21.30 8.28
C TRP A 827 -59.87 -22.62 7.59
N ASN A 828 -59.81 -22.69 6.26
CA ASN A 828 -60.28 -23.86 5.52
C ASN A 828 -59.11 -24.81 5.21
N PHE A 829 -59.26 -26.09 5.56
CA PHE A 829 -58.28 -27.13 5.29
C PHE A 829 -58.81 -28.15 4.28
N ILE A 830 -58.21 -28.19 3.09
CA ILE A 830 -58.70 -29.00 1.97
C ILE A 830 -57.68 -30.08 1.62
N LEU A 831 -58.06 -31.34 1.83
CA LEU A 831 -57.33 -32.50 1.37
C LEU A 831 -58.01 -33.08 0.12
N ASN A 832 -57.35 -32.99 -1.02
CA ASN A 832 -57.86 -33.51 -2.30
C ASN A 832 -57.95 -35.05 -2.32
N SER A 833 -58.63 -35.60 -3.33
CA SER A 833 -58.80 -37.05 -3.46
C SER A 833 -57.44 -37.75 -3.56
N GLY A 834 -57.28 -38.87 -2.85
CA GLY A 834 -56.06 -39.67 -2.86
C GLY A 834 -54.94 -39.19 -1.93
N VAL A 835 -55.15 -38.11 -1.16
CA VAL A 835 -54.16 -37.62 -0.19
C VAL A 835 -53.83 -38.68 0.87
N THR A 836 -52.54 -38.91 1.12
CA THR A 836 -52.06 -39.73 2.25
C THR A 836 -52.04 -38.90 3.53
N LYS A 837 -52.73 -39.37 4.58
CA LYS A 837 -52.85 -38.69 5.88
C LYS A 837 -52.00 -39.38 6.94
N ASN A 838 -51.07 -38.65 7.53
CA ASN A 838 -50.37 -39.05 8.74
C ASN A 838 -50.40 -37.89 9.75
N ILE A 839 -51.49 -37.78 10.51
CA ILE A 839 -51.75 -36.66 11.42
C ILE A 839 -51.92 -37.20 12.84
N ASP A 840 -50.96 -36.91 13.71
CA ASP A 840 -50.87 -37.43 15.08
C ASP A 840 -50.36 -36.33 16.04
N TYR A 841 -50.83 -36.33 17.28
CA TYR A 841 -50.45 -35.35 18.30
C TYR A 841 -50.58 -33.89 17.85
N VAL A 842 -51.75 -33.50 17.33
CA VAL A 842 -52.07 -32.11 16.95
C VAL A 842 -53.13 -31.50 17.86
N ASN A 843 -53.08 -30.19 18.06
CA ASN A 843 -54.11 -29.39 18.70
C ASN A 843 -54.67 -28.41 17.68
N VAL A 844 -55.91 -28.63 17.23
CA VAL A 844 -56.51 -27.86 16.13
C VAL A 844 -57.63 -26.99 16.68
N SER A 845 -57.72 -25.73 16.25
CA SER A 845 -58.83 -24.85 16.60
C SER A 845 -59.28 -23.99 15.43
N TRP A 846 -60.57 -23.69 15.38
CA TRP A 846 -61.19 -22.81 14.37
C TRP A 846 -60.86 -23.25 12.94
N SER A 847 -60.87 -24.55 12.65
CA SER A 847 -60.59 -25.09 11.31
C SER A 847 -61.82 -25.72 10.67
N ASP A 848 -62.08 -25.40 9.41
CA ASP A 848 -63.13 -26.03 8.60
C ASP A 848 -62.53 -26.96 7.54
N ALA A 849 -62.64 -28.27 7.77
CA ALA A 849 -62.23 -29.29 6.81
C ALA A 849 -63.34 -29.73 5.86
N SER A 850 -64.54 -29.13 5.91
CA SER A 850 -65.71 -29.52 5.10
C SER A 850 -65.48 -29.41 3.59
N GLY A 851 -64.51 -28.62 3.14
CA GLY A 851 -64.09 -28.55 1.73
C GLY A 851 -63.27 -29.73 1.23
N SER A 852 -62.73 -30.59 2.11
CA SER A 852 -61.91 -31.75 1.72
C SER A 852 -62.68 -32.77 0.85
N HIS A 853 -61.98 -33.72 0.23
CA HIS A 853 -62.65 -34.83 -0.47
C HIS A 853 -63.42 -35.73 0.51
N SER A 854 -64.49 -36.41 0.07
CA SER A 854 -65.36 -37.23 0.94
C SER A 854 -64.60 -38.37 1.65
N THR A 855 -63.60 -38.96 0.99
CA THR A 855 -62.73 -40.00 1.57
C THR A 855 -61.80 -39.50 2.67
N ASN A 856 -61.61 -38.17 2.77
CA ASN A 856 -60.72 -37.56 3.75
C ASN A 856 -61.46 -36.97 4.95
N LYS A 857 -62.80 -36.99 4.96
CA LYS A 857 -63.65 -36.42 6.02
C LYS A 857 -64.38 -37.51 6.83
N PRO A 858 -64.45 -37.39 8.17
CA PRO A 858 -63.68 -36.43 8.97
C PRO A 858 -62.15 -36.70 8.86
N ILE A 859 -61.33 -35.70 9.17
CA ILE A 859 -59.86 -35.80 9.06
C ILE A 859 -59.32 -36.94 9.94
N LEU A 860 -59.85 -37.08 11.17
CA LEU A 860 -59.54 -38.12 12.15
C LEU A 860 -58.06 -38.18 12.55
N PRO A 861 -57.49 -37.10 13.13
CA PRO A 861 -56.13 -37.17 13.66
C PRO A 861 -56.08 -38.07 14.91
N THR A 862 -54.97 -38.78 15.13
CA THR A 862 -54.76 -39.65 16.30
C THR A 862 -54.07 -38.90 17.44
N ASN A 863 -54.24 -39.35 18.69
CA ASN A 863 -53.63 -38.76 19.91
C ASN A 863 -53.68 -37.22 19.99
N SER A 864 -54.77 -36.63 19.48
CA SER A 864 -54.88 -35.20 19.18
C SER A 864 -55.97 -34.53 19.99
N ASN A 865 -55.81 -33.23 20.22
CA ASN A 865 -56.76 -32.40 20.94
C ASN A 865 -57.68 -31.65 19.97
N ASN A 866 -58.99 -31.73 20.24
CA ASN A 866 -59.97 -30.84 19.65
C ASN A 866 -59.97 -29.53 20.44
N GLY A 867 -59.21 -28.53 19.97
CA GLY A 867 -59.12 -27.20 20.57
C GLY A 867 -60.39 -26.34 20.43
N GLY A 868 -61.47 -26.90 19.87
CA GLY A 868 -62.79 -26.28 19.75
C GLY A 868 -63.04 -25.59 18.40
N ASN A 869 -64.33 -25.50 18.04
CA ASN A 869 -64.81 -24.86 16.79
C ASN A 869 -64.16 -25.44 15.53
N ASN A 870 -64.08 -26.77 15.44
CA ASN A 870 -63.59 -27.45 14.24
C ASN A 870 -64.73 -28.17 13.52
N ILE A 871 -64.73 -28.13 12.18
CA ILE A 871 -65.74 -28.79 11.34
C ILE A 871 -65.06 -29.91 10.54
N ASN A 872 -65.62 -31.13 10.58
CA ASN A 872 -65.11 -32.33 9.89
C ASN A 872 -63.66 -32.73 10.24
N TRP A 873 -63.17 -32.38 11.43
CA TRP A 873 -61.84 -32.79 11.91
C TRP A 873 -61.86 -34.05 12.78
N PHE A 874 -62.75 -34.12 13.77
CA PHE A 874 -62.83 -35.19 14.78
C PHE A 874 -64.11 -36.02 14.59
N GLY A 875 -64.14 -37.24 15.13
CA GLY A 875 -65.36 -38.07 15.20
C GLY A 875 -66.31 -37.60 16.31
N THR A 876 -67.57 -38.05 16.29
CA THR A 876 -68.60 -37.71 17.29
C THR A 876 -68.42 -38.50 18.60
N ASN A 877 -68.46 -37.86 19.77
CA ASN A 877 -68.41 -38.51 21.09
C ASN A 877 -69.77 -38.42 21.80
N THR A 878 -70.37 -39.58 22.11
CA THR A 878 -71.61 -39.68 22.89
C THR A 878 -71.25 -40.16 24.31
N ASN A 879 -71.48 -39.33 25.33
CA ASN A 879 -71.17 -39.65 26.72
C ASN A 879 -72.35 -39.27 27.62
N ILE A 880 -73.10 -40.26 28.11
CA ILE A 880 -74.29 -40.06 28.95
C ILE A 880 -74.03 -40.59 30.36
N ASN A 881 -74.25 -39.74 31.36
CA ASN A 881 -74.13 -40.10 32.77
C ASN A 881 -75.53 -40.10 33.43
N THR A 882 -75.85 -41.11 34.25
CA THR A 882 -77.14 -41.20 34.96
C THR A 882 -76.89 -41.46 36.44
N ASN A 883 -77.51 -40.66 37.32
CA ASN A 883 -77.40 -40.75 38.76
C ASN A 883 -78.79 -40.95 39.39
N LYS A 884 -78.94 -41.94 40.28
CA LYS A 884 -80.17 -42.19 41.04
C LYS A 884 -79.93 -41.92 42.52
N ALA A 885 -80.76 -41.08 43.12
CA ALA A 885 -80.77 -40.79 44.54
C ALA A 885 -82.13 -41.11 45.15
N SER A 886 -82.18 -41.35 46.46
CA SER A 886 -83.41 -41.53 47.23
C SER A 886 -83.36 -40.67 48.48
N THR A 887 -84.44 -39.93 48.76
CA THR A 887 -84.55 -39.05 49.93
C THR A 887 -85.79 -39.42 50.74
N LEU A 888 -85.62 -39.65 52.03
CA LEU A 888 -86.73 -39.88 52.95
C LEU A 888 -87.44 -38.53 53.26
N ILE A 889 -88.61 -38.30 52.67
CA ILE A 889 -89.37 -37.05 52.79
C ILE A 889 -90.12 -36.98 54.10
N SER A 890 -90.80 -38.07 54.50
CA SER A 890 -91.54 -38.13 55.76
C SER A 890 -91.60 -39.54 56.33
N ASP A 891 -91.85 -39.65 57.63
CA ASP A 891 -92.31 -40.90 58.26
C ASP A 891 -93.54 -40.64 59.16
N PRO A 892 -94.32 -41.66 59.55
CA PRO A 892 -95.52 -41.45 60.36
C PRO A 892 -95.29 -40.95 61.79
N ILE A 893 -94.05 -40.98 62.30
CA ILE A 893 -93.69 -40.59 63.67
C ILE A 893 -93.19 -39.14 63.72
N ASN A 894 -92.30 -38.79 62.80
CA ASN A 894 -91.56 -37.54 62.74
C ASN A 894 -92.11 -36.58 61.68
N SER A 895 -93.12 -36.98 60.90
CA SER A 895 -93.66 -36.21 59.77
C SER A 895 -92.51 -35.77 58.85
N THR A 896 -92.42 -34.49 58.47
CA THR A 896 -91.33 -33.92 57.68
C THR A 896 -90.12 -33.45 58.52
N GLY A 897 -90.11 -33.71 59.83
CA GLY A 897 -89.09 -33.25 60.80
C GLY A 897 -87.73 -33.97 60.71
N ILE A 898 -86.80 -33.64 61.61
CA ILE A 898 -85.48 -34.29 61.70
C ILE A 898 -85.58 -35.66 62.37
N GLY A 899 -84.73 -36.63 61.97
CA GLY A 899 -84.69 -37.98 62.56
C GLY A 899 -85.63 -39.03 61.92
N LYS A 900 -86.12 -38.75 60.70
CA LYS A 900 -86.96 -39.67 59.93
C LYS A 900 -86.28 -41.02 59.69
N ASN A 901 -87.04 -42.10 59.79
CA ASN A 901 -86.59 -43.47 59.54
C ASN A 901 -87.41 -44.15 58.43
N HIS A 902 -86.80 -45.12 57.75
CA HIS A 902 -87.51 -45.99 56.80
C HIS A 902 -88.39 -46.99 57.57
N ILE A 903 -89.58 -46.54 57.96
CA ILE A 903 -90.61 -47.33 58.65
C ILE A 903 -91.89 -47.43 57.80
N PRO A 904 -92.77 -48.41 58.03
CA PRO A 904 -94.02 -48.54 57.27
C PRO A 904 -94.85 -47.24 57.31
N GLY A 905 -95.26 -46.76 56.13
CA GLY A 905 -95.96 -45.48 55.95
C GLY A 905 -95.05 -44.27 55.70
N ALA A 906 -93.73 -44.46 55.65
CA ALA A 906 -92.80 -43.41 55.26
C ALA A 906 -92.80 -43.15 53.75
N ILE A 907 -92.60 -41.89 53.35
CA ILE A 907 -92.51 -41.46 51.94
C ILE A 907 -91.04 -41.28 51.57
N VAL A 908 -90.59 -42.04 50.59
CA VAL A 908 -89.25 -41.94 49.98
C VAL A 908 -89.44 -41.42 48.56
N GLU A 909 -88.77 -40.33 48.24
CA GLU A 909 -88.71 -39.79 46.88
C GLU A 909 -87.46 -40.29 46.19
N TYR A 910 -87.61 -40.82 44.99
CA TYR A 910 -86.50 -41.18 44.13
C TYR A 910 -86.30 -40.11 43.07
N THR A 911 -85.05 -39.70 42.87
CA THR A 911 -84.66 -38.75 41.83
C THR A 911 -83.64 -39.41 40.91
N ILE A 912 -83.93 -39.49 39.61
CA ILE A 912 -82.97 -39.93 38.59
C ILE A 912 -82.63 -38.75 37.70
N THR A 913 -81.37 -38.34 37.70
CA THR A 913 -80.85 -37.28 36.83
C THR A 913 -79.92 -37.88 35.78
N THR A 914 -80.24 -37.67 34.51
CA THR A 914 -79.44 -38.12 33.36
C THR A 914 -78.88 -36.90 32.63
N THR A 915 -77.57 -36.85 32.42
CA THR A 915 -76.81 -35.72 31.86
C THR A 915 -76.08 -36.14 30.59
N ASN A 916 -76.14 -35.32 29.53
CA ASN A 916 -75.29 -35.46 28.35
C ASN A 916 -73.97 -34.72 28.59
N LEU A 917 -72.88 -35.48 28.71
CA LEU A 917 -71.50 -35.01 28.85
C LEU A 917 -70.72 -35.07 27.52
N GLY A 918 -71.34 -35.59 26.45
CA GLY A 918 -70.75 -35.70 25.12
C GLY A 918 -70.84 -34.41 24.31
N ASP A 919 -70.15 -34.38 23.17
CA ASP A 919 -70.15 -33.26 22.24
C ASP A 919 -71.13 -33.45 21.08
N SER A 920 -72.02 -34.45 21.20
CA SER A 920 -73.03 -34.81 20.21
C SER A 920 -74.30 -35.35 20.88
N SER A 921 -75.44 -35.32 20.16
CA SER A 921 -76.66 -35.99 20.62
C SER A 921 -76.51 -37.52 20.43
N PRO A 922 -76.81 -38.34 21.44
CA PRO A 922 -76.74 -39.81 21.34
C PRO A 922 -77.75 -40.41 20.36
N ASP A 923 -78.94 -39.81 20.21
CA ASP A 923 -79.94 -40.21 19.22
C ASP A 923 -80.91 -39.07 18.88
N THR A 924 -81.85 -39.35 17.97
CA THR A 924 -83.04 -38.53 17.70
C THR A 924 -84.30 -39.28 18.11
N GLY A 925 -84.68 -39.19 19.39
CA GLY A 925 -86.06 -39.43 19.82
C GLY A 925 -86.36 -40.71 20.62
N SER A 926 -85.37 -41.38 21.23
CA SER A 926 -85.64 -42.66 21.91
C SER A 926 -84.99 -42.89 23.26
N ILE A 927 -84.84 -41.84 24.09
CA ILE A 927 -84.41 -42.09 25.47
C ILE A 927 -85.49 -42.81 26.25
N ILE A 928 -85.09 -43.98 26.75
CA ILE A 928 -85.89 -44.86 27.59
C ILE A 928 -85.17 -44.98 28.92
N LEU A 929 -85.82 -44.54 29.99
CA LEU A 929 -85.39 -44.74 31.35
C LEU A 929 -86.25 -45.84 31.97
N THR A 930 -85.61 -46.87 32.53
CA THR A 930 -86.30 -47.92 33.28
C THR A 930 -85.70 -48.03 34.65
N ASP A 931 -86.56 -48.19 35.65
CA ASP A 931 -86.13 -48.40 37.02
C ASP A 931 -86.95 -49.50 37.71
N THR A 932 -86.26 -50.34 38.48
CA THR A 932 -86.86 -51.36 39.35
C THR A 932 -87.04 -50.80 40.75
N LEU A 933 -88.24 -50.95 41.30
CA LEU A 933 -88.58 -50.45 42.64
C LEU A 933 -88.21 -51.47 43.72
N ASP A 934 -87.96 -50.99 44.94
CA ASP A 934 -87.76 -51.84 46.11
C ASP A 934 -89.05 -52.59 46.45
N SER A 935 -88.97 -53.86 46.84
CA SER A 935 -90.15 -54.68 47.17
C SER A 935 -90.90 -54.21 48.42
N HIS A 936 -90.36 -53.29 49.20
CA HIS A 936 -90.96 -52.75 50.42
C HIS A 936 -91.60 -51.37 50.24
N VAL A 937 -91.65 -50.83 49.01
CA VAL A 937 -92.33 -49.56 48.71
C VAL A 937 -93.57 -49.79 47.85
N GLU A 938 -94.55 -48.90 48.01
CA GLU A 938 -95.68 -48.77 47.09
C GLU A 938 -95.44 -47.51 46.25
N LEU A 939 -95.61 -47.58 44.93
CA LEU A 939 -95.35 -46.42 44.06
C LEU A 939 -96.50 -45.41 44.11
N ASP A 940 -96.19 -44.13 44.32
CA ASP A 940 -97.13 -43.05 44.05
C ASP A 940 -97.22 -42.79 42.53
N THR A 941 -98.24 -43.34 41.91
CA THR A 941 -98.44 -43.23 40.45
C THR A 941 -98.90 -41.84 40.02
N SER A 942 -99.28 -40.99 40.97
CA SER A 942 -99.67 -39.60 40.74
C SER A 942 -98.55 -38.58 41.00
N GLY A 943 -97.48 -38.99 41.71
CA GLY A 943 -96.36 -38.14 42.13
C GLY A 943 -95.21 -37.99 41.12
N ILE A 944 -95.35 -38.56 39.92
CA ILE A 944 -94.25 -38.66 38.95
C ILE A 944 -94.07 -37.35 38.19
N THR A 945 -92.88 -36.77 38.27
CA THR A 945 -92.54 -35.53 37.56
C THR A 945 -91.32 -35.72 36.66
N PHE A 946 -91.33 -35.03 35.52
CA PHE A 946 -90.21 -34.97 34.58
C PHE A 946 -89.81 -33.51 34.39
N THR A 947 -88.54 -33.21 34.66
CA THR A 947 -87.97 -31.86 34.51
C THR A 947 -86.85 -31.92 33.47
N SER A 948 -87.01 -31.20 32.37
CA SER A 948 -86.12 -31.29 31.21
C SER A 948 -84.75 -30.62 31.39
N ASN A 949 -84.54 -29.74 32.37
CA ASN A 949 -83.33 -28.92 32.60
C ASN A 949 -82.39 -28.84 31.37
N ASN A 950 -82.73 -28.02 30.37
CA ASN A 950 -81.99 -27.83 29.09
C ASN A 950 -81.64 -29.08 28.24
N SER A 951 -82.14 -30.28 28.56
CA SER A 951 -81.94 -31.51 27.76
C SER A 951 -82.54 -31.49 26.37
N GLY A 952 -83.50 -30.61 26.08
CA GLY A 952 -84.26 -30.66 24.82
C GLY A 952 -85.27 -31.81 24.72
N LEU A 953 -85.45 -32.60 25.80
CA LEU A 953 -86.38 -33.72 25.86
C LEU A 953 -87.69 -33.34 26.55
N SER A 954 -88.78 -33.99 26.17
CA SER A 954 -90.10 -33.90 26.83
C SER A 954 -90.60 -35.28 27.25
N LEU A 955 -91.40 -35.36 28.31
CA LEU A 955 -92.05 -36.60 28.73
C LEU A 955 -92.99 -37.10 27.63
N ASN A 956 -92.87 -38.37 27.25
CA ASN A 956 -93.76 -39.01 26.27
C ASN A 956 -94.75 -39.94 26.97
N SER A 957 -94.27 -40.98 27.67
CA SER A 957 -95.15 -41.88 28.42
C SER A 957 -94.50 -42.41 29.68
N VAL A 958 -95.32 -42.72 30.69
CA VAL A 958 -94.95 -43.48 31.88
C VAL A 958 -95.75 -44.77 31.88
N THR A 959 -95.07 -45.90 31.99
CA THR A 959 -95.66 -47.24 31.96
C THR A 959 -95.06 -48.11 33.06
N TYR A 960 -95.82 -49.10 33.54
CA TYR A 960 -95.48 -49.82 34.77
C TYR A 960 -95.40 -51.34 34.57
N SER A 961 -94.64 -52.01 35.41
CA SER A 961 -94.56 -53.47 35.48
C SER A 961 -94.91 -53.97 36.88
N HIS A 962 -95.55 -55.13 36.98
CA HIS A 962 -95.76 -55.83 38.26
C HIS A 962 -94.72 -56.92 38.54
N LYS A 963 -93.68 -57.01 37.69
CA LYS A 963 -92.62 -58.03 37.83
C LYS A 963 -91.39 -57.43 38.46
N ASN A 964 -90.84 -58.08 39.49
CA ASN A 964 -89.61 -57.65 40.18
C ASN A 964 -88.36 -57.61 39.28
N THR A 965 -88.41 -58.24 38.09
CA THR A 965 -87.41 -58.12 37.02
C THR A 965 -88.15 -57.77 35.70
N PRO A 966 -88.46 -56.48 35.46
CA PRO A 966 -89.33 -56.06 34.37
C PRO A 966 -88.72 -56.31 32.99
N THR A 967 -89.46 -57.01 32.12
CA THR A 967 -89.21 -57.06 30.67
C THR A 967 -90.36 -56.49 29.84
N THR A 968 -91.49 -56.19 30.49
CA THR A 968 -92.74 -55.66 29.92
C THR A 968 -93.35 -54.65 30.87
N TYR A 969 -93.85 -53.53 30.34
CA TYR A 969 -94.42 -52.41 31.10
C TYR A 969 -95.85 -52.12 30.63
N ASN A 970 -96.76 -53.04 30.92
CA ASN A 970 -98.18 -52.96 30.52
C ASN A 970 -99.13 -53.10 31.72
N TYR A 971 -98.61 -53.00 32.96
CA TYR A 971 -99.42 -53.02 34.15
C TYR A 971 -100.16 -51.69 34.31
N LEU A 972 -101.45 -51.77 34.64
CA LEU A 972 -102.30 -50.62 34.92
C LEU A 972 -102.47 -50.51 36.44
N PRO A 973 -101.93 -49.45 37.08
CA PRO A 973 -102.08 -49.29 38.51
C PRO A 973 -103.53 -49.15 38.94
N VAL A 974 -103.86 -49.71 40.11
CA VAL A 974 -105.22 -49.80 40.64
C VAL A 974 -105.52 -48.78 41.75
N GLY A 975 -104.55 -47.94 42.12
CA GLY A 975 -104.69 -46.88 43.12
C GLY A 975 -103.60 -45.80 43.02
N SER A 976 -103.75 -44.71 43.78
CA SER A 976 -102.75 -43.62 43.83
C SER A 976 -101.40 -44.10 44.37
N TYR A 977 -101.43 -44.93 45.43
CA TYR A 977 -100.31 -45.76 45.86
C TYR A 977 -100.63 -47.20 45.45
N ASP A 978 -99.71 -47.86 44.74
CA ASP A 978 -99.91 -49.23 44.28
C ASP A 978 -98.74 -50.15 44.70
N PRO A 979 -98.98 -51.13 45.61
CA PRO A 979 -97.96 -52.07 46.05
C PRO A 979 -97.54 -53.08 44.98
N ASN A 980 -98.30 -53.22 43.90
CA ASN A 980 -98.00 -54.20 42.85
C ASN A 980 -97.11 -53.62 41.76
N VAL A 981 -96.80 -52.32 41.77
CA VAL A 981 -95.83 -51.75 40.82
C VAL A 981 -94.42 -52.11 41.28
N ALA A 982 -93.75 -52.94 40.50
CA ALA A 982 -92.37 -53.38 40.77
C ALA A 982 -91.33 -52.72 39.84
N GLY A 983 -91.78 -51.97 38.84
CA GLY A 983 -90.90 -51.20 37.97
C GLY A 983 -91.62 -50.13 37.16
N ILE A 984 -90.89 -49.07 36.83
CA ILE A 984 -91.34 -47.92 36.06
C ILE A 984 -90.51 -47.77 34.78
N LYS A 985 -91.17 -47.47 33.66
CA LYS A 985 -90.54 -47.12 32.39
C LYS A 985 -91.05 -45.76 31.93
N ILE A 986 -90.11 -44.89 31.65
CA ILE A 986 -90.34 -43.54 31.14
C ILE A 986 -89.73 -43.45 29.75
N THR A 987 -90.54 -43.01 28.80
CA THR A 987 -90.08 -42.66 27.47
C THR A 987 -90.13 -41.15 27.30
N THR A 988 -89.20 -40.61 26.54
CA THR A 988 -89.19 -39.19 26.16
C THR A 988 -89.39 -39.02 24.65
N SER A 989 -89.62 -37.77 24.23
CA SER A 989 -89.57 -37.32 22.84
C SER A 989 -88.60 -36.14 22.72
N GLY A 990 -88.10 -35.85 21.52
CA GLY A 990 -87.10 -34.80 21.27
C GLY A 990 -85.67 -35.34 21.09
N THR A 991 -84.71 -34.44 20.97
CA THR A 991 -83.28 -34.75 20.79
C THR A 991 -82.54 -34.37 22.06
N PHE A 992 -81.68 -35.26 22.59
CA PHE A 992 -80.94 -34.94 23.81
C PHE A 992 -79.81 -33.97 23.49
N SER A 993 -80.05 -32.69 23.77
CA SER A 993 -79.12 -31.59 23.53
C SER A 993 -77.72 -31.89 24.05
N HIS A 994 -76.73 -31.36 23.35
CA HIS A 994 -75.34 -31.27 23.78
C HIS A 994 -74.93 -29.78 23.75
N THR A 995 -73.87 -29.40 24.45
CA THR A 995 -73.19 -28.07 24.38
C THR A 995 -73.77 -26.85 25.11
N ASP A 996 -74.77 -27.01 25.98
CA ASP A 996 -75.19 -25.92 26.88
C ASP A 996 -74.42 -25.91 28.22
N THR A 997 -74.35 -24.75 28.89
CA THR A 997 -73.76 -24.61 30.24
C THR A 997 -74.85 -24.17 31.25
N PRO A 998 -75.11 -24.94 32.34
CA PRO A 998 -74.54 -26.25 32.68
C PRO A 998 -75.00 -27.36 31.72
N ASN A 999 -74.30 -28.50 31.72
CA ASN A 999 -74.54 -29.62 30.80
C ASN A 999 -76.03 -30.00 30.72
N PRO A 1000 -76.60 -30.19 29.51
CA PRO A 1000 -77.99 -30.62 29.31
C PRO A 1000 -78.32 -31.89 30.10
N HIS A 1001 -79.39 -31.87 30.89
CA HIS A 1001 -79.79 -33.03 31.70
C HIS A 1001 -81.29 -33.08 31.94
N PHE A 1002 -81.89 -34.24 32.12
CA PHE A 1002 -83.27 -34.31 32.60
C PHE A 1002 -83.32 -35.03 33.94
N THR A 1003 -84.32 -34.68 34.74
CA THR A 1003 -84.56 -35.27 36.06
C THR A 1003 -85.96 -35.85 36.13
N VAL A 1004 -86.05 -37.09 36.57
CA VAL A 1004 -87.30 -37.77 36.90
C VAL A 1004 -87.39 -37.87 38.42
N THR A 1005 -88.53 -37.51 38.98
CA THR A 1005 -88.84 -37.70 40.40
C THR A 1005 -90.11 -38.54 40.56
N TYR A 1006 -90.12 -39.55 41.43
CA TYR A 1006 -91.30 -40.37 41.76
C TYR A 1006 -91.25 -40.95 43.16
#